data_AF-A0A5E7PS03-F1
#
_entry.id   AF-A0A5E7PS03-F1
#
_cell.length_a   1.000
_cell.length_b   1.000
_cell.length_c   1.000
_cell.angle_alpha   90.00
_cell.angle_beta   90.00
_cell.angle_gamma   90.00
#
_symmetry.space_group_name_H-M   'P 1'
#
loop_
_entity.id
_entity.type
_entity.pdbx_description
1 polymer ?
#
loop_
_entity_poly.entity_id
_entity_poly.type
_entity_poly.pdbx_seq_one_letter_code
_entity_poly.pdbx_strand_id
1 'polypeptide(L)'
;MLGENVTSDVTDHKSDFHQGYRNSFLATPWDAHYRPALEHPKPKVLGSQTAVVTGPAGEEIHCDQYGRIKVQFHWDREGQSNDKTTCWMRVASGWAGAAYGGIAIPRIGMEVLVTFLEGDPDQPLVTGCLYHKENVVPYDLPANKTRSTFKTLSSPGGKGYNEFRIEDKKGVEQIYIHAQRDWDENIEHDQKIRVGNERHDTVEANTLSEFKVEEHRITHLDRISEMRVDDHLTVGVTQHLKVGTAQFVEAGTEIHYHAGEKVVVEGAMELTAKAGGSFVKVDAGGVTISGAEVKTNSGGAPGSGTGIAILAPLIPGLAAADAKGKLLSAPPIGKSTLAPESLPAKTATPPAVDDEELEEEEEEVEIEDITLRIGVFFDGTGNNRSNSERVYGCYAPDVNLQESAEDIRKYCASYGYDGNGSTPDNSYGNDVSNVARLYDLYLNQGDKELPAEAENASIPIYVDGIGTSSTEEDSLFSQATGIGTMGVRSRVEEVPSKFLEAITVFRDNNPDKRVKKIEFDIFGFSRGAAAARDFANEVLKGEKSIIAKELPSGSPALADAFKWQARTDVSINFIGIFDTVAAVANPLIFDFGGHGSWNPGINIALGPDIAKKIVHLVAKNERRYNFSLNSAGAADIILPGVHSDLGGGYLPKATEKVLISKPRRSDVERRSMATEANSYKLAQQDLRRIQDQMAQYDLSLELRTWEVNFNSMDRDDRTPKKHVYAAVSSQREVRSELSLVYLRIMRELAVENDVPFGEISANDPRLALPTELDEISEKLMAYALGKSKTIGLTLQQEQLLFQRYVHLSDNWNAAKGLNNSDLGILFINRPNDNLLRTVHPNE
;
A
#
# COMPACT_ATOMS: atom_id res chain seq x y z
N MET A 1 70.63 -27.95 13.23
CA MET A 1 71.99 -27.61 13.71
C MET A 1 73.00 -28.18 12.73
N LEU A 2 74.05 -27.42 12.42
CA LEU A 2 75.29 -27.97 11.88
C LEU A 2 76.25 -28.15 13.06
N GLY A 3 77.02 -29.23 13.08
CA GLY A 3 77.90 -29.57 14.18
C GLY A 3 79.24 -30.07 13.67
N GLU A 4 80.19 -29.15 13.48
CA GLU A 4 81.59 -29.52 13.29
C GLU A 4 82.26 -29.74 14.65
N ASN A 5 83.06 -30.81 14.74
CA ASN A 5 83.74 -31.20 15.97
C ASN A 5 85.24 -31.24 15.70
N VAL A 6 85.88 -30.07 15.72
CA VAL A 6 87.30 -29.89 15.39
C VAL A 6 88.15 -30.23 16.61
N THR A 7 88.77 -31.42 16.60
CA THR A 7 89.85 -31.75 17.53
C THR A 7 91.12 -31.02 17.10
N SER A 8 91.58 -30.06 17.91
CA SER A 8 92.86 -29.38 17.72
C SER A 8 94.03 -30.30 18.13
N ASP A 9 94.28 -31.31 17.30
CA ASP A 9 95.36 -32.29 17.50
C ASP A 9 96.68 -31.75 16.95
N VAL A 10 97.72 -31.74 17.77
CA VAL A 10 99.05 -31.17 17.46
C VAL A 10 100.20 -31.90 18.18
N THR A 11 99.95 -33.05 18.82
CA THR A 11 100.95 -33.75 19.66
C THR A 11 100.79 -35.27 19.64
N ASP A 12 101.86 -36.00 19.29
CA ASP A 12 101.89 -37.48 19.14
C ASP A 12 101.59 -38.33 20.40
N HIS A 13 101.33 -37.72 21.56
CA HIS A 13 101.14 -38.42 22.84
C HIS A 13 99.66 -38.79 23.12
N LYS A 14 99.23 -39.92 22.55
CA LYS A 14 97.86 -40.48 22.65
C LYS A 14 97.40 -40.97 24.06
N SER A 15 98.07 -40.56 25.13
CA SER A 15 97.81 -41.04 26.51
C SER A 15 97.41 -39.94 27.50
N ASP A 16 97.27 -38.69 27.06
CA ASP A 16 96.92 -37.55 27.92
C ASP A 16 95.44 -37.12 27.76
N PHE A 17 94.90 -36.37 28.73
CA PHE A 17 93.51 -35.92 28.72
C PHE A 17 93.32 -34.66 27.84
N HIS A 18 92.70 -34.85 26.68
CA HIS A 18 92.50 -33.77 25.70
C HIS A 18 91.13 -33.09 25.88
N GLN A 19 91.12 -31.87 26.43
CA GLN A 19 89.90 -31.06 26.55
C GLN A 19 89.56 -30.36 25.22
N GLY A 20 88.86 -31.07 24.32
CA GLY A 20 88.45 -30.52 23.03
C GLY A 20 87.41 -29.40 23.15
N TYR A 21 87.59 -28.32 22.38
CA TYR A 21 86.58 -27.26 22.24
C TYR A 21 85.45 -27.72 21.32
N ARG A 22 84.22 -27.77 21.84
CA ARG A 22 83.02 -28.08 21.08
C ARG A 22 82.04 -26.90 21.11
N ASN A 23 81.83 -26.29 19.95
CA ASN A 23 80.76 -25.33 19.74
C ASN A 23 79.55 -26.01 19.08
N SER A 24 78.39 -25.36 19.09
CA SER A 24 77.20 -25.76 18.32
C SER A 24 76.38 -24.51 18.03
N PHE A 25 76.46 -24.03 16.78
CA PHE A 25 75.83 -22.80 16.34
C PHE A 25 74.63 -23.08 15.42
N LEU A 26 73.61 -22.21 15.51
CA LEU A 26 72.48 -22.21 14.59
C LEU A 26 72.74 -21.18 13.50
N ALA A 27 73.26 -21.63 12.36
CA ALA A 27 73.45 -20.79 11.18
C ALA A 27 72.22 -20.81 10.26
N THR A 28 71.91 -19.66 9.69
CA THR A 28 71.03 -19.47 8.52
C THR A 28 71.91 -19.31 7.27
N PRO A 29 71.54 -19.84 6.09
CA PRO A 29 72.29 -19.59 4.85
C PRO A 29 72.46 -18.09 4.58
N TRP A 30 73.59 -17.67 4.04
CA TRP A 30 73.92 -16.24 3.82
C TRP A 30 72.85 -15.48 3.01
N ASP A 31 72.30 -16.13 1.98
CA ASP A 31 71.29 -15.55 1.09
C ASP A 31 69.89 -15.47 1.74
N ALA A 32 69.67 -16.21 2.84
CA ALA A 32 68.41 -16.27 3.55
C ALA A 32 68.35 -15.20 4.66
N HIS A 33 67.46 -14.22 4.47
CA HIS A 33 67.37 -13.07 5.37
C HIS A 33 66.78 -13.47 6.74
N TYR A 34 67.59 -13.35 7.80
CA TYR A 34 67.13 -13.60 9.17
C TYR A 34 65.96 -12.68 9.59
N ARG A 35 65.06 -13.22 10.42
CA ARG A 35 64.01 -12.50 11.13
C ARG A 35 63.94 -13.03 12.56
N PRO A 36 63.76 -12.16 13.58
CA PRO A 36 63.58 -12.61 14.96
C PRO A 36 62.30 -13.45 15.10
N ALA A 37 62.31 -14.38 16.04
CA ALA A 37 61.13 -15.16 16.38
C ALA A 37 60.09 -14.30 17.13
N LEU A 38 58.80 -14.57 16.92
CA LEU A 38 57.69 -13.89 17.60
C LEU A 38 57.44 -14.47 19.00
N GLU A 39 58.47 -14.44 19.84
CA GLU A 39 58.46 -15.00 21.22
C GLU A 39 57.72 -14.11 22.23
N HIS A 40 57.40 -12.87 21.85
CA HIS A 40 56.71 -11.90 22.70
C HIS A 40 55.34 -11.56 22.09
N PRO A 41 54.23 -12.11 22.64
CA PRO A 41 52.89 -11.78 22.15
C PRO A 41 52.56 -10.31 22.44
N LYS A 42 51.87 -9.64 21.51
CA LYS A 42 51.41 -8.27 21.72
C LYS A 42 50.45 -8.21 22.93
N PRO A 43 50.56 -7.22 23.82
CA PRO A 43 49.59 -6.99 24.89
C PRO A 43 48.16 -6.87 24.34
N LYS A 44 47.17 -7.33 25.11
CA LYS A 44 45.76 -7.25 24.74
C LYS A 44 44.89 -6.69 25.85
N VAL A 45 43.91 -5.86 25.49
CA VAL A 45 42.80 -5.47 26.36
C VAL A 45 41.62 -6.41 26.07
N LEU A 46 41.18 -7.17 27.09
CA LEU A 46 40.16 -8.22 26.93
C LEU A 46 38.71 -7.70 27.02
N GLY A 47 38.51 -6.38 26.96
CA GLY A 47 37.20 -5.73 27.08
C GLY A 47 37.30 -4.22 26.95
N SER A 48 36.16 -3.54 27.05
CA SER A 48 36.10 -2.07 27.00
C SER A 48 36.57 -1.41 28.31
N GLN A 49 37.07 -0.19 28.22
CA GLN A 49 37.43 0.68 29.35
C GLN A 49 36.77 2.04 29.18
N THR A 50 36.65 2.85 30.24
CA THR A 50 36.18 4.24 30.08
C THR A 50 37.35 5.23 29.98
N ALA A 51 37.07 6.38 29.39
CA ALA A 51 38.01 7.50 29.21
C ALA A 51 37.23 8.82 29.20
N VAL A 52 37.90 9.95 29.48
CA VAL A 52 37.27 11.29 29.48
C VAL A 52 37.65 12.03 28.20
N VAL A 53 36.70 12.67 27.51
CA VAL A 53 36.96 13.40 26.25
C VAL A 53 37.79 14.67 26.48
N THR A 54 38.80 14.89 25.63
CA THR A 54 39.80 15.97 25.75
C THR A 54 39.87 16.87 24.52
N GLY A 55 40.41 18.08 24.70
CA GLY A 55 40.60 19.07 23.63
C GLY A 55 41.49 20.24 24.06
N PRO A 56 41.60 21.29 23.22
CA PRO A 56 42.35 22.50 23.57
C PRO A 56 41.57 23.34 24.58
N ALA A 57 42.29 24.16 25.35
CA ALA A 57 41.68 25.01 26.38
C ALA A 57 40.77 26.10 25.76
N GLY A 58 39.54 26.20 26.26
CA GLY A 58 38.54 27.18 25.81
C GLY A 58 37.50 26.65 24.82
N GLU A 59 37.69 25.45 24.27
CA GLU A 59 36.67 24.77 23.45
C GLU A 59 35.72 23.92 24.31
N GLU A 60 34.49 23.72 23.81
CA GLU A 60 33.54 22.73 24.35
C GLU A 60 33.49 21.45 23.50
N ILE A 61 33.84 21.54 22.22
CA ILE A 61 33.73 20.43 21.24
C ILE A 61 35.02 20.36 20.44
N HIS A 62 35.75 19.24 20.51
CA HIS A 62 36.98 19.02 19.74
C HIS A 62 36.88 17.75 18.90
N CYS A 63 36.54 17.93 17.63
CA CYS A 63 36.50 16.84 16.66
C CYS A 63 37.20 17.21 15.34
N ASP A 64 37.43 16.21 14.49
CA ASP A 64 37.95 16.39 13.14
C ASP A 64 36.90 16.17 12.03
N GLN A 65 37.32 16.23 10.77
CA GLN A 65 36.46 16.07 9.59
C GLN A 65 35.76 14.69 9.47
N TYR A 66 36.08 13.73 10.33
CA TYR A 66 35.47 12.40 10.40
C TYR A 66 34.66 12.20 11.68
N GLY A 67 34.42 13.26 12.48
CA GLY A 67 33.75 13.16 13.78
C GLY A 67 34.56 12.42 14.85
N ARG A 68 35.89 12.28 14.65
CA ARG A 68 36.77 11.65 15.64
C ARG A 68 37.02 12.59 16.81
N ILE A 69 37.25 12.03 17.99
CA ILE A 69 37.56 12.78 19.23
C ILE A 69 38.92 12.33 19.80
N LYS A 70 39.37 13.01 20.87
CA LYS A 70 40.50 12.59 21.71
C LYS A 70 40.02 12.38 23.14
N VAL A 71 40.78 11.62 23.93
CA VAL A 71 40.43 11.29 25.31
C VAL A 71 41.64 11.34 26.25
N GLN A 72 41.41 11.16 27.54
CA GLN A 72 42.38 10.82 28.58
C GLN A 72 41.99 9.45 29.14
N PHE A 73 42.86 8.45 29.04
CA PHE A 73 42.67 7.16 29.70
C PHE A 73 43.09 7.26 31.18
N HIS A 74 42.36 6.57 32.06
CA HIS A 74 42.60 6.60 33.52
C HIS A 74 43.95 5.99 33.96
N TRP A 75 44.59 5.20 33.11
CA TRP A 75 45.91 4.59 33.35
C TRP A 75 47.07 5.40 32.76
N ASP A 76 46.78 6.37 31.89
CA ASP A 76 47.79 7.29 31.39
C ASP A 76 48.06 8.39 32.43
N ARG A 77 49.34 8.61 32.71
CA ARG A 77 49.87 9.54 33.73
C ARG A 77 50.84 10.57 33.12
N GLU A 78 51.08 10.50 31.82
CA GLU A 78 51.94 11.41 31.06
C GLU A 78 51.09 12.37 30.19
N GLY A 79 49.87 11.94 29.85
CA GLY A 79 48.81 12.78 29.31
C GLY A 79 48.49 14.01 30.16
N GLN A 80 48.07 15.06 29.48
CA GLN A 80 47.83 16.39 30.05
C GLN A 80 46.35 16.82 29.93
N SER A 81 45.45 15.86 29.71
CA SER A 81 44.01 16.08 29.45
C SER A 81 43.71 17.10 28.34
N ASN A 82 44.61 17.26 27.36
CA ASN A 82 44.54 18.26 26.29
C ASN A 82 44.53 17.63 24.89
N ASP A 83 44.59 18.48 23.86
CA ASP A 83 44.57 18.11 22.43
C ASP A 83 45.72 17.19 21.96
N LYS A 84 46.72 16.92 22.81
CA LYS A 84 47.90 16.10 22.47
C LYS A 84 47.95 14.76 23.19
N THR A 85 46.96 14.49 24.05
CA THR A 85 46.89 13.29 24.90
C THR A 85 46.84 11.99 24.10
N THR A 86 45.97 11.91 23.08
CA THR A 86 45.79 10.69 22.27
C THR A 86 45.75 10.97 20.78
N CYS A 87 45.85 9.88 20.00
CA CYS A 87 45.40 9.85 18.61
C CYS A 87 43.89 10.18 18.49
N TRP A 88 43.46 10.46 17.25
CA TRP A 88 42.06 10.66 16.89
C TRP A 88 41.30 9.32 16.86
N MET A 89 40.39 9.12 17.80
CA MET A 89 39.56 7.92 17.93
C MET A 89 38.25 8.07 17.19
N ARG A 90 37.83 7.04 16.43
CA ARG A 90 36.50 7.01 15.81
C ARG A 90 35.43 6.83 16.90
N VAL A 91 34.29 7.49 16.71
CA VAL A 91 33.08 7.33 17.53
C VAL A 91 32.09 6.48 16.73
N ALA A 92 31.59 5.42 17.35
CA ALA A 92 30.52 4.62 16.79
C ALA A 92 29.19 5.40 16.86
N SER A 93 28.44 5.40 15.75
CA SER A 93 27.04 5.82 15.71
C SER A 93 26.16 4.59 15.49
N GLY A 94 24.94 4.60 16.01
CA GLY A 94 23.94 3.57 15.74
C GLY A 94 23.51 3.51 14.26
N TRP A 95 23.73 4.57 13.50
CA TRP A 95 23.43 4.62 12.07
C TRP A 95 24.39 5.59 11.35
N ALA A 96 25.23 5.07 10.44
CA ALA A 96 26.17 5.87 9.65
C ALA A 96 26.28 5.33 8.22
N GLY A 97 26.11 6.21 7.24
CA GLY A 97 26.19 5.90 5.81
C GLY A 97 26.96 6.95 5.01
N ALA A 98 26.84 6.89 3.68
CA ALA A 98 27.52 7.80 2.77
C ALA A 98 26.90 9.20 2.79
N ALA A 99 27.33 10.04 3.74
CA ALA A 99 26.80 11.38 4.01
C ALA A 99 25.36 11.44 4.59
N TYR A 100 24.91 10.36 5.23
CA TYR A 100 23.64 10.30 5.96
C TYR A 100 23.79 9.44 7.23
N GLY A 101 22.81 9.51 8.14
CA GLY A 101 22.78 8.79 9.41
C GLY A 101 22.76 9.73 10.63
N GLY A 102 22.81 9.16 11.82
CA GLY A 102 22.84 9.92 13.08
C GLY A 102 24.26 10.33 13.45
N ILE A 103 24.43 11.55 13.97
CA ILE A 103 25.69 12.03 14.53
C ILE A 103 25.46 12.81 15.84
N ALA A 104 26.11 12.37 16.91
CA ALA A 104 26.16 13.07 18.19
C ALA A 104 27.61 13.05 18.66
N ILE A 105 28.28 14.20 18.57
CA ILE A 105 29.72 14.32 18.84
C ILE A 105 29.93 14.45 20.36
N PRO A 106 30.66 13.54 21.02
CA PRO A 106 30.97 13.67 22.44
C PRO A 106 31.77 14.95 22.72
N ARG A 107 31.32 15.72 23.71
CA ARG A 107 31.92 16.99 24.11
C ARG A 107 33.05 16.80 25.11
N ILE A 108 33.93 17.78 25.22
CA ILE A 108 35.03 17.78 26.19
C ILE A 108 34.48 17.61 27.60
N GLY A 109 35.09 16.74 28.40
CA GLY A 109 34.64 16.41 29.76
C GLY A 109 33.57 15.32 29.85
N MET A 110 33.00 14.83 28.74
CA MET A 110 32.12 13.65 28.78
C MET A 110 32.91 12.37 29.07
N GLU A 111 32.31 11.40 29.77
CA GLU A 111 32.85 10.05 29.89
C GLU A 111 32.38 9.18 28.71
N VAL A 112 33.33 8.48 28.07
CA VAL A 112 33.09 7.61 26.92
C VAL A 112 33.61 6.19 27.17
N LEU A 113 32.90 5.22 26.61
CA LEU A 113 33.32 3.82 26.57
C LEU A 113 34.20 3.58 25.35
N VAL A 114 35.38 3.00 25.55
CA VAL A 114 36.38 2.70 24.51
C VAL A 114 36.60 1.20 24.42
N THR A 115 36.45 0.65 23.22
CA THR A 115 36.71 -0.74 22.86
C THR A 115 37.96 -0.83 21.98
N PHE A 116 38.67 -1.95 22.02
CA PHE A 116 39.94 -2.16 21.32
C PHE A 116 39.77 -3.23 20.24
N LEU A 117 40.00 -2.88 18.97
CA LEU A 117 39.81 -3.81 17.83
C LEU A 117 40.82 -4.96 17.92
N GLU A 118 40.37 -6.22 17.76
CA GLU A 118 41.17 -7.44 18.03
C GLU A 118 41.78 -7.54 19.46
N GLY A 119 41.29 -6.70 20.39
CA GLY A 119 41.87 -6.47 21.71
C GLY A 119 43.17 -5.64 21.69
N ASP A 120 43.52 -5.01 20.57
CA ASP A 120 44.77 -4.28 20.37
C ASP A 120 44.73 -2.87 21.03
N PRO A 121 45.58 -2.58 22.03
CA PRO A 121 45.67 -1.25 22.66
C PRO A 121 45.87 -0.10 21.67
N ASP A 122 46.54 -0.34 20.54
CA ASP A 122 46.86 0.67 19.54
C ASP A 122 45.67 0.97 18.60
N GLN A 123 44.56 0.24 18.72
CA GLN A 123 43.38 0.36 17.85
C GLN A 123 42.07 0.66 18.63
N PRO A 124 42.02 1.79 19.37
CA PRO A 124 40.83 2.19 20.12
C PRO A 124 39.69 2.71 19.22
N LEU A 125 38.47 2.38 19.63
CA LEU A 125 37.20 2.80 19.05
C LEU A 125 36.26 3.21 20.19
N VAL A 126 35.73 4.44 20.16
CA VAL A 126 34.70 4.87 21.11
C VAL A 126 33.37 4.21 20.73
N THR A 127 32.76 3.48 21.65
CA THR A 127 31.56 2.65 21.42
C THR A 127 30.32 3.11 22.22
N GLY A 128 30.46 4.11 23.09
CA GLY A 128 29.32 4.72 23.79
C GLY A 128 29.71 5.92 24.66
N CYS A 129 28.72 6.59 25.23
CA CYS A 129 28.88 7.65 26.24
C CYS A 129 28.21 7.21 27.54
N LEU A 130 28.69 7.70 28.69
CA LEU A 130 28.20 7.31 30.01
C LEU A 130 27.86 8.53 30.87
N TYR A 131 26.78 8.42 31.64
CA TYR A 131 26.43 9.37 32.71
C TYR A 131 27.03 8.89 34.04
N HIS A 132 27.47 9.84 34.87
CA HIS A 132 28.03 9.60 36.19
C HIS A 132 27.63 10.71 37.17
N LYS A 133 28.33 10.86 38.30
CA LYS A 133 27.98 11.82 39.37
C LYS A 133 28.05 13.29 38.94
N GLU A 134 28.84 13.62 37.92
CA GLU A 134 29.10 14.99 37.48
C GLU A 134 28.41 15.26 36.14
N ASN A 135 28.65 14.41 35.13
CA ASN A 135 27.80 14.32 33.95
C ASN A 135 26.50 13.55 34.31
N VAL A 136 25.55 14.24 34.95
CA VAL A 136 24.26 13.67 35.36
C VAL A 136 23.28 13.48 34.18
N VAL A 137 22.30 12.60 34.36
CA VAL A 137 21.21 12.37 33.41
C VAL A 137 20.32 13.61 33.21
N PRO A 138 19.65 13.81 32.05
CA PRO A 138 18.88 15.03 31.76
C PRO A 138 17.64 15.28 32.64
N TYR A 139 17.19 14.27 33.39
CA TYR A 139 16.05 14.33 34.31
C TYR A 139 16.32 13.45 35.54
N ASP A 140 15.81 13.85 36.71
CA ASP A 140 16.00 13.11 37.96
C ASP A 140 15.48 11.67 37.88
N LEU A 141 16.37 10.69 38.08
CA LEU A 141 16.03 9.28 38.16
C LEU A 141 16.12 8.78 39.62
N PRO A 142 15.25 7.86 40.05
CA PRO A 142 14.26 7.11 39.26
C PRO A 142 12.90 7.82 39.09
N ALA A 143 12.74 9.08 39.53
CA ALA A 143 11.46 9.79 39.49
C ALA A 143 10.88 9.90 38.06
N ASN A 144 11.71 10.24 37.08
CA ASN A 144 11.34 10.43 35.68
C ASN A 144 11.63 9.19 34.80
N LYS A 145 11.61 7.98 35.37
CA LYS A 145 11.97 6.72 34.67
C LYS A 145 11.08 6.32 33.47
N THR A 146 10.03 7.08 33.20
CA THR A 146 9.07 6.93 32.10
C THR A 146 9.37 7.89 30.94
N ARG A 147 10.47 8.64 31.01
CA ARG A 147 10.87 9.61 29.97
C ARG A 147 11.98 9.08 29.09
N SER A 148 11.72 9.07 27.78
CA SER A 148 12.72 8.97 26.74
C SER A 148 13.03 10.39 26.22
N THR A 149 14.29 10.79 26.10
CA THR A 149 14.64 12.14 25.62
C THR A 149 15.92 12.15 24.77
N PHE A 150 15.91 12.95 23.71
CA PHE A 150 17.08 13.45 23.02
C PHE A 150 17.18 14.95 23.30
N LYS A 151 18.02 15.32 24.27
CA LYS A 151 18.23 16.71 24.72
C LYS A 151 19.65 17.17 24.38
N THR A 152 19.74 18.37 23.82
CA THR A 152 20.99 19.01 23.42
C THR A 152 21.35 20.18 24.34
N LEU A 153 22.47 20.87 24.08
CA LEU A 153 22.88 22.08 24.78
C LEU A 153 23.46 23.07 23.77
N SER A 154 23.06 24.34 23.80
CA SER A 154 23.66 25.40 22.97
C SER A 154 25.17 25.49 23.21
N SER A 155 25.94 25.89 22.19
CA SER A 155 27.41 25.91 22.23
C SER A 155 27.94 27.13 21.46
N PRO A 156 28.97 27.84 21.93
CA PRO A 156 29.59 27.74 23.26
C PRO A 156 28.75 28.48 24.34
N GLY A 157 29.08 28.26 25.62
CA GLY A 157 28.53 29.00 26.76
C GLY A 157 27.08 28.66 27.10
N GLY A 158 26.68 27.41 26.89
CA GLY A 158 25.28 26.97 26.81
C GLY A 158 24.33 27.49 27.90
N LYS A 159 23.30 28.24 27.47
CA LYS A 159 22.14 28.68 28.28
C LYS A 159 20.80 28.39 27.58
N GLY A 160 20.76 27.34 26.77
CA GLY A 160 19.61 26.94 25.98
C GLY A 160 19.75 25.50 25.46
N TYR A 161 18.66 24.91 24.98
CA TYR A 161 18.62 23.52 24.52
C TYR A 161 17.57 23.31 23.42
N ASN A 162 17.84 22.41 22.48
CA ASN A 162 16.79 21.76 21.68
C ASN A 162 16.47 20.39 22.31
N GLU A 163 15.22 19.98 22.33
CA GLU A 163 14.79 18.70 22.91
C GLU A 163 13.65 18.04 22.13
N PHE A 164 13.75 16.72 21.97
CA PHE A 164 12.62 15.84 21.66
C PHE A 164 12.44 14.86 22.83
N ARG A 165 11.25 14.81 23.43
CA ARG A 165 10.95 14.01 24.63
C ARG A 165 9.62 13.27 24.48
N ILE A 166 9.59 12.01 24.93
CA ILE A 166 8.40 11.18 25.10
C ILE A 166 8.25 10.87 26.59
N GLU A 167 7.05 11.01 27.13
CA GLU A 167 6.63 10.59 28.47
C GLU A 167 5.64 9.42 28.33
N ASP A 168 6.04 8.23 28.75
CA ASP A 168 5.28 6.98 28.69
C ASP A 168 4.43 6.72 29.96
N LYS A 169 4.27 7.74 30.81
CA LYS A 169 3.53 7.63 32.07
C LYS A 169 2.02 7.66 31.82
N LYS A 170 1.40 6.49 31.90
CA LYS A 170 -0.04 6.28 31.68
C LYS A 170 -0.95 7.33 32.34
N GLY A 171 -1.84 7.93 31.55
CA GLY A 171 -2.79 8.97 31.92
C GLY A 171 -2.24 10.40 31.87
N VAL A 172 -0.96 10.59 31.53
CA VAL A 172 -0.28 11.88 31.31
C VAL A 172 0.77 11.78 30.20
N GLU A 173 0.53 10.92 29.21
CA GLU A 173 1.41 10.70 28.06
C GLU A 173 1.63 12.00 27.27
N GLN A 174 2.87 12.26 26.85
CA GLN A 174 3.22 13.50 26.15
C GLN A 174 4.40 13.29 25.19
N ILE A 175 4.26 13.80 23.96
CA ILE A 175 5.41 14.17 23.13
C ILE A 175 5.66 15.67 23.32
N TYR A 176 6.91 16.05 23.57
CA TYR A 176 7.34 17.44 23.74
C TYR A 176 8.52 17.74 22.81
N ILE A 177 8.35 18.78 22.01
CA ILE A 177 9.34 19.30 21.07
C ILE A 177 9.70 20.71 21.53
N HIS A 178 11.00 21.00 21.62
CA HIS A 178 11.50 22.34 21.95
C HIS A 178 12.62 22.73 21.00
N ALA A 179 12.38 23.80 20.25
CA ALA A 179 13.40 24.51 19.49
C ALA A 179 13.83 25.76 20.27
N GLN A 180 15.15 25.99 20.38
CA GLN A 180 15.69 27.13 21.13
C GLN A 180 15.63 28.46 20.36
N ARG A 181 15.37 28.42 19.05
CA ARG A 181 15.30 29.62 18.19
C ARG A 181 14.24 29.45 17.10
N ASP A 182 14.56 28.72 16.03
CA ASP A 182 13.68 28.50 14.89
C ASP A 182 13.27 27.02 14.81
N TRP A 183 12.07 26.76 14.28
CA TRP A 183 11.60 25.43 13.90
C TRP A 183 11.14 25.50 12.44
N ASP A 184 11.94 24.94 11.55
CA ASP A 184 11.62 24.78 10.13
C ASP A 184 11.09 23.36 9.89
N GLU A 185 9.87 23.24 9.37
CA GLU A 185 9.28 21.98 8.92
C GLU A 185 9.11 22.02 7.40
N ASN A 186 9.68 21.06 6.69
CA ASN A 186 9.64 21.00 5.22
C ASN A 186 9.14 19.62 4.77
N ILE A 187 7.95 19.60 4.16
CA ILE A 187 7.29 18.39 3.68
C ILE A 187 7.26 18.44 2.15
N GLU A 188 7.96 17.50 1.51
CA GLU A 188 8.10 17.45 0.04
C GLU A 188 6.93 16.66 -0.64
N HIS A 189 5.94 16.21 0.13
CA HIS A 189 4.69 15.57 -0.31
C HIS A 189 3.51 15.92 0.63
N ASP A 190 2.88 14.97 1.32
CA ASP A 190 1.72 15.22 2.19
C ASP A 190 2.09 15.44 3.67
N GLN A 191 1.51 16.47 4.30
CA GLN A 191 1.42 16.57 5.76
C GLN A 191 -0.01 16.20 6.18
N LYS A 192 -0.17 15.29 7.16
CA LYS A 192 -1.48 14.86 7.67
C LYS A 192 -1.49 14.98 9.20
N ILE A 193 -2.37 15.83 9.73
CA ILE A 193 -2.48 16.12 11.17
C ILE A 193 -3.88 15.70 11.64
N ARG A 194 -3.94 14.78 12.61
CA ARG A 194 -5.18 14.42 13.33
C ARG A 194 -4.99 14.64 14.82
N VAL A 195 -5.79 15.53 15.40
CA VAL A 195 -5.84 15.75 16.85
C VAL A 195 -7.10 15.08 17.38
N GLY A 196 -6.97 14.28 18.45
CA GLY A 196 -8.08 13.50 19.03
C GLY A 196 -8.89 14.24 20.09
N ASN A 197 -8.56 15.50 20.35
CA ASN A 197 -9.23 16.45 21.25
C ASN A 197 -8.87 17.87 20.74
N GLU A 198 -8.62 18.82 21.64
CA GLU A 198 -8.26 20.21 21.32
C GLU A 198 -6.86 20.40 20.69
N ARG A 199 -6.75 21.40 19.81
CA ARG A 199 -5.50 22.01 19.36
C ARG A 199 -5.47 23.46 19.82
N HIS A 200 -4.37 23.89 20.44
CA HIS A 200 -4.13 25.26 20.90
C HIS A 200 -2.90 25.83 20.23
N ASP A 201 -3.10 26.81 19.34
CA ASP A 201 -2.03 27.55 18.68
C ASP A 201 -1.89 28.94 19.33
N THR A 202 -0.66 29.41 19.54
CA THR A 202 -0.42 30.77 20.08
C THR A 202 0.83 31.34 19.44
N VAL A 203 0.71 32.54 18.86
CA VAL A 203 1.79 33.25 18.17
C VAL A 203 1.81 34.68 18.71
N GLU A 204 2.92 35.10 19.32
CA GLU A 204 3.06 36.43 19.94
C GLU A 204 3.27 37.57 18.91
N ALA A 205 3.44 37.21 17.64
CA ALA A 205 3.71 38.11 16.52
C ALA A 205 2.84 37.75 15.30
N ASN A 206 3.42 37.68 14.11
CA ASN A 206 2.66 37.49 12.86
C ASN A 206 2.50 36.01 12.51
N THR A 207 1.26 35.53 12.41
CA THR A 207 0.93 34.31 11.65
C THR A 207 0.75 34.69 10.19
N LEU A 208 1.36 33.93 9.28
CA LEU A 208 1.22 34.13 7.84
C LEU A 208 1.20 32.76 7.13
N SER A 209 0.17 32.49 6.32
CA SER A 209 -0.01 31.21 5.61
C SER A 209 0.25 31.35 4.09
N GLU A 210 0.42 30.24 3.38
CA GLU A 210 0.42 30.18 1.91
C GLU A 210 -0.32 28.92 1.42
N PHE A 211 -1.39 29.10 0.65
CA PHE A 211 -2.07 28.02 -0.06
C PHE A 211 -2.18 28.44 -1.53
N LYS A 212 -1.71 27.60 -2.47
CA LYS A 212 -1.49 27.97 -3.88
C LYS A 212 -2.54 27.47 -4.87
N VAL A 213 -3.44 26.60 -4.43
CA VAL A 213 -4.42 25.91 -5.29
C VAL A 213 -5.81 26.13 -4.71
N GLU A 214 -6.12 25.48 -3.58
CA GLU A 214 -7.41 25.56 -2.91
C GLU A 214 -7.25 25.43 -1.38
N GLU A 215 -8.23 25.94 -0.64
CA GLU A 215 -8.47 25.62 0.78
C GLU A 215 -9.91 25.10 0.89
N HIS A 216 -10.07 23.90 1.46
CA HIS A 216 -11.38 23.38 1.84
C HIS A 216 -11.48 23.44 3.36
N ARG A 217 -12.37 24.29 3.89
CA ARG A 217 -12.57 24.47 5.33
C ARG A 217 -14.02 24.22 5.73
N ILE A 218 -14.26 23.05 6.30
CA ILE A 218 -15.52 22.71 6.97
C ILE A 218 -15.38 23.07 8.46
N THR A 219 -16.47 23.51 9.09
CA THR A 219 -16.59 23.63 10.56
C THR A 219 -18.04 23.27 10.89
N HIS A 220 -18.23 22.28 11.77
CA HIS A 220 -19.56 21.66 12.01
C HIS A 220 -20.43 22.42 13.01
N LEU A 221 -19.78 23.19 13.87
CA LEU A 221 -20.35 24.07 14.88
C LEU A 221 -19.66 25.45 14.72
N ASP A 222 -19.52 26.17 15.82
CA ASP A 222 -18.90 27.46 15.99
C ASP A 222 -17.59 27.67 15.23
N ARG A 223 -17.50 28.85 14.62
CA ARG A 223 -16.30 29.39 13.96
C ARG A 223 -16.15 30.84 14.45
N ILE A 224 -15.55 31.08 15.62
CA ILE A 224 -15.47 32.42 16.26
C ILE A 224 -14.31 33.28 15.69
N SER A 225 -14.51 34.62 15.59
CA SER A 225 -13.43 35.61 15.41
C SER A 225 -13.75 36.97 16.01
N GLU A 226 -12.69 37.69 16.42
CA GLU A 226 -12.75 39.09 16.83
C GLU A 226 -11.65 39.88 16.09
N MET A 227 -12.02 40.69 15.08
CA MET A 227 -11.09 41.61 14.43
C MET A 227 -11.09 42.96 15.15
N ARG A 228 -10.01 43.27 15.87
CA ARG A 228 -9.90 44.45 16.76
C ARG A 228 -9.50 45.77 16.08
N VAL A 229 -9.21 45.74 14.78
CA VAL A 229 -8.76 46.92 14.02
C VAL A 229 -9.52 47.00 12.70
N ASP A 230 -9.02 46.36 11.64
CA ASP A 230 -9.63 46.31 10.31
C ASP A 230 -9.75 44.85 9.82
N ASP A 231 -10.70 44.60 8.93
CA ASP A 231 -10.77 43.38 8.11
C ASP A 231 -10.76 43.76 6.61
N HIS A 232 -10.13 42.92 5.78
CA HIS A 232 -9.86 43.21 4.37
C HIS A 232 -10.02 41.97 3.48
N LEU A 233 -11.28 41.67 3.12
CA LEU A 233 -11.56 40.62 2.14
C LEU A 233 -11.36 41.11 0.70
N THR A 234 -10.66 40.32 -0.12
CA THR A 234 -10.54 40.52 -1.58
C THR A 234 -10.81 39.20 -2.29
N VAL A 235 -11.85 39.15 -3.14
CA VAL A 235 -12.20 37.97 -3.92
C VAL A 235 -12.05 38.30 -5.41
N GLY A 236 -11.14 37.59 -6.09
CA GLY A 236 -10.73 37.95 -7.46
C GLY A 236 -11.68 37.54 -8.58
N VAL A 237 -12.71 36.73 -8.30
CA VAL A 237 -13.66 36.21 -9.30
C VAL A 237 -15.10 36.28 -8.79
N THR A 238 -15.53 35.37 -7.91
CA THR A 238 -16.88 35.31 -7.35
C THR A 238 -16.84 34.97 -5.87
N GLN A 239 -17.66 35.67 -5.07
CA GLN A 239 -17.98 35.30 -3.69
C GLN A 239 -19.39 34.71 -3.67
N HIS A 240 -19.53 33.51 -3.11
CA HIS A 240 -20.82 32.90 -2.83
C HIS A 240 -21.04 32.91 -1.32
N LEU A 241 -22.17 33.44 -0.87
CA LEU A 241 -22.60 33.44 0.52
C LEU A 241 -24.01 32.85 0.58
N LYS A 242 -24.18 31.76 1.31
CA LYS A 242 -25.48 31.21 1.71
C LYS A 242 -25.48 31.15 3.24
N VAL A 243 -26.54 31.67 3.84
CA VAL A 243 -26.79 31.62 5.28
C VAL A 243 -28.10 30.87 5.48
N GLY A 244 -28.22 30.06 6.54
CA GLY A 244 -29.41 29.24 6.80
C GLY A 244 -30.61 30.08 7.23
N THR A 245 -30.47 30.76 8.38
CA THR A 245 -31.58 31.45 9.05
C THR A 245 -31.56 32.97 8.79
N ALA A 246 -30.54 33.69 9.27
CA ALA A 246 -30.48 35.15 9.19
C ALA A 246 -29.05 35.67 9.03
N GLN A 247 -28.87 36.73 8.24
CA GLN A 247 -27.62 37.48 8.16
C GLN A 247 -27.79 38.85 8.82
N PHE A 248 -27.20 39.02 10.00
CA PHE A 248 -27.17 40.31 10.69
C PHE A 248 -25.93 41.11 10.28
N VAL A 249 -26.10 42.40 10.01
CA VAL A 249 -25.00 43.34 9.69
C VAL A 249 -25.27 44.66 10.40
N GLU A 250 -24.47 44.98 11.41
CA GLU A 250 -24.43 46.30 12.05
C GLU A 250 -23.12 47.01 11.68
N ALA A 251 -23.21 48.30 11.36
CA ALA A 251 -22.05 49.16 11.18
C ALA A 251 -22.33 50.53 11.81
N GLY A 252 -21.39 51.02 12.64
CA GLY A 252 -21.56 52.27 13.39
C GLY A 252 -21.56 53.55 12.56
N THR A 253 -21.27 53.48 11.25
CA THR A 253 -21.16 54.63 10.35
C THR A 253 -21.84 54.41 9.00
N GLU A 254 -21.52 53.33 8.28
CA GLU A 254 -21.95 53.11 6.90
C GLU A 254 -21.96 51.63 6.51
N ILE A 255 -22.94 51.22 5.70
CA ILE A 255 -22.91 49.99 4.90
C ILE A 255 -23.08 50.40 3.43
N HIS A 256 -22.11 50.08 2.57
CA HIS A 256 -22.09 50.52 1.17
C HIS A 256 -21.99 49.34 0.20
N TYR A 257 -23.08 49.08 -0.53
CA TYR A 257 -23.12 48.11 -1.62
C TYR A 257 -22.96 48.82 -2.97
N HIS A 258 -21.83 48.60 -3.65
CA HIS A 258 -21.54 49.14 -4.97
C HIS A 258 -21.28 48.01 -5.98
N ALA A 259 -22.09 47.95 -7.04
CA ALA A 259 -21.87 47.07 -8.19
C ALA A 259 -21.86 47.89 -9.50
N GLY A 260 -20.97 47.55 -10.43
CA GLY A 260 -20.75 48.34 -11.64
C GLY A 260 -21.87 48.31 -12.68
N GLU A 261 -22.76 47.31 -12.62
CA GLU A 261 -23.89 47.15 -13.57
C GLU A 261 -25.24 47.00 -12.88
N LYS A 262 -25.36 46.05 -11.93
CA LYS A 262 -26.62 45.67 -11.30
C LYS A 262 -26.42 45.29 -9.82
N VAL A 263 -27.27 45.81 -8.95
CA VAL A 263 -27.56 45.24 -7.63
C VAL A 263 -28.94 44.58 -7.70
N VAL A 264 -29.10 43.42 -7.07
CA VAL A 264 -30.38 42.73 -6.90
C VAL A 264 -30.60 42.49 -5.42
N VAL A 265 -31.79 42.81 -4.93
CA VAL A 265 -32.25 42.45 -3.59
C VAL A 265 -33.67 41.91 -3.75
N GLU A 266 -33.87 40.64 -3.42
CA GLU A 266 -35.14 39.93 -3.56
C GLU A 266 -35.54 39.41 -2.18
N GLY A 267 -36.74 39.78 -1.73
CA GLY A 267 -37.35 39.27 -0.50
C GLY A 267 -38.65 38.57 -0.85
N ALA A 268 -38.84 37.33 -0.40
CA ALA A 268 -39.97 36.49 -0.83
C ALA A 268 -41.33 36.98 -0.28
N MET A 269 -41.35 37.44 0.97
CA MET A 269 -42.57 37.92 1.66
C MET A 269 -42.59 39.44 1.83
N GLU A 270 -41.46 40.03 2.25
CA GLU A 270 -41.31 41.47 2.44
C GLU A 270 -39.89 41.94 2.07
N LEU A 271 -39.78 43.14 1.52
CA LEU A 271 -38.56 43.95 1.46
C LEU A 271 -38.85 45.35 2.01
N THR A 272 -38.18 45.75 3.09
CA THR A 272 -38.46 47.02 3.78
C THR A 272 -37.20 47.82 4.09
N ALA A 273 -37.22 49.11 3.75
CA ALA A 273 -36.20 50.10 4.10
C ALA A 273 -36.81 51.20 5.00
N LYS A 274 -36.15 51.52 6.12
CA LYS A 274 -36.63 52.51 7.12
C LYS A 274 -35.55 53.56 7.37
N ALA A 275 -35.91 54.84 7.41
CA ALA A 275 -34.99 55.94 7.72
C ALA A 275 -35.74 57.14 8.32
N GLY A 276 -35.28 57.66 9.46
CA GLY A 276 -35.79 58.91 10.04
C GLY A 276 -37.31 58.94 10.33
N GLY A 277 -37.91 57.78 10.64
CA GLY A 277 -39.36 57.64 10.83
C GLY A 277 -40.19 57.51 9.53
N SER A 278 -39.54 57.55 8.37
CA SER A 278 -40.15 57.23 7.06
C SER A 278 -39.76 55.81 6.61
N PHE A 279 -40.54 55.18 5.74
CA PHE A 279 -40.23 53.86 5.20
C PHE A 279 -40.78 53.62 3.78
N VAL A 280 -40.15 52.66 3.10
CA VAL A 280 -40.65 51.98 1.90
C VAL A 280 -40.72 50.49 2.22
N LYS A 281 -41.84 49.84 1.90
CA LYS A 281 -42.13 48.43 2.16
C LYS A 281 -42.76 47.82 0.91
N VAL A 282 -42.24 46.69 0.47
CA VAL A 282 -42.71 45.93 -0.70
C VAL A 282 -43.12 44.54 -0.21
N ASP A 283 -44.34 44.13 -0.49
CA ASP A 283 -44.90 42.83 -0.10
C ASP A 283 -45.93 42.34 -1.13
N ALA A 284 -46.57 41.19 -0.88
CA ALA A 284 -47.60 40.62 -1.75
C ALA A 284 -48.86 41.51 -1.96
N GLY A 285 -49.08 42.52 -1.11
CA GLY A 285 -50.11 43.54 -1.26
C GLY A 285 -49.67 44.76 -2.10
N GLY A 286 -48.37 44.89 -2.41
CA GLY A 286 -47.82 45.92 -3.28
C GLY A 286 -46.71 46.75 -2.64
N VAL A 287 -46.63 48.04 -3.01
CA VAL A 287 -45.62 48.98 -2.51
C VAL A 287 -46.26 50.01 -1.59
N THR A 288 -45.89 49.97 -0.31
CA THR A 288 -46.28 50.97 0.70
C THR A 288 -45.14 51.97 0.90
N ILE A 289 -45.46 53.27 0.81
CA ILE A 289 -44.53 54.37 1.08
C ILE A 289 -45.15 55.26 2.15
N SER A 290 -44.40 55.57 3.20
CA SER A 290 -44.85 56.44 4.30
C SER A 290 -43.74 57.37 4.77
N GLY A 291 -44.09 58.64 5.02
CA GLY A 291 -43.17 59.68 5.47
C GLY A 291 -43.86 61.03 5.55
N ALA A 292 -43.22 62.01 6.21
CA ALA A 292 -43.81 63.34 6.42
C ALA A 292 -43.98 64.15 5.13
N GLU A 293 -43.14 63.91 4.12
CA GLU A 293 -43.20 64.54 2.80
C GLU A 293 -42.60 63.56 1.76
N VAL A 294 -43.33 63.25 0.68
CA VAL A 294 -42.89 62.31 -0.37
C VAL A 294 -42.63 63.06 -1.68
N LYS A 295 -41.37 63.15 -2.10
CA LYS A 295 -40.90 63.99 -3.21
C LYS A 295 -40.68 63.22 -4.51
N THR A 296 -41.75 62.82 -5.18
CA THR A 296 -41.67 62.19 -6.51
C THR A 296 -41.24 63.21 -7.57
N ASN A 297 -40.15 62.94 -8.29
CA ASN A 297 -39.61 63.76 -9.40
C ASN A 297 -39.40 65.27 -9.10
N SER A 298 -39.32 65.66 -7.83
CA SER A 298 -39.42 67.06 -7.38
C SER A 298 -38.07 67.76 -7.16
N GLY A 299 -36.97 67.16 -7.62
CA GLY A 299 -35.61 67.67 -7.46
C GLY A 299 -34.91 67.20 -6.18
N GLY A 300 -33.72 66.64 -6.33
CA GLY A 300 -32.87 66.13 -5.25
C GLY A 300 -31.62 65.46 -5.83
N ALA A 301 -30.65 65.13 -4.98
CA ALA A 301 -29.46 64.37 -5.33
C ALA A 301 -29.34 63.13 -4.42
N PRO A 302 -28.82 62.00 -4.94
CA PRO A 302 -28.54 60.83 -4.10
C PRO A 302 -27.38 61.10 -3.13
N GLY A 303 -27.30 60.31 -2.06
CA GLY A 303 -26.09 60.22 -1.25
C GLY A 303 -24.96 59.53 -2.02
N SER A 304 -23.72 59.78 -1.62
CA SER A 304 -22.52 59.12 -2.12
C SER A 304 -21.87 58.32 -0.99
N GLY A 305 -21.71 57.01 -1.17
CA GLY A 305 -21.01 56.17 -0.20
C GLY A 305 -19.49 56.31 -0.26
N THR A 306 -18.80 55.83 0.77
CA THR A 306 -17.33 55.86 0.84
C THR A 306 -16.67 54.88 -0.13
N GLY A 307 -15.49 55.25 -0.63
CA GLY A 307 -14.72 54.44 -1.59
C GLY A 307 -13.90 53.34 -0.91
N ILE A 308 -13.68 52.23 -1.63
CA ILE A 308 -12.95 51.07 -1.12
C ILE A 308 -11.44 51.33 -0.95
N ALA A 309 -10.85 50.85 0.15
CA ALA A 309 -9.45 51.01 0.50
C ALA A 309 -8.86 49.71 1.07
N ILE A 310 -8.66 48.71 0.21
CA ILE A 310 -8.09 47.39 0.55
C ILE A 310 -6.58 47.48 0.83
N LEU A 311 -6.10 46.79 1.87
CA LEU A 311 -4.69 46.45 2.05
C LEU A 311 -4.37 45.07 1.46
N ALA A 312 -3.19 44.92 0.85
CA ALA A 312 -2.75 43.65 0.26
C ALA A 312 -2.04 42.74 1.28
N PRO A 313 -2.24 41.40 1.24
CA PRO A 313 -1.62 40.47 2.18
C PRO A 313 -0.11 40.33 1.96
N LEU A 314 0.63 40.13 3.06
CA LEU A 314 2.07 39.86 3.01
C LEU A 314 2.35 38.41 2.58
N ILE A 315 3.48 38.22 1.89
CA ILE A 315 3.95 36.91 1.45
C ILE A 315 5.02 36.40 2.44
N PRO A 316 4.76 35.34 3.23
CA PRO A 316 5.77 34.61 3.98
C PRO A 316 7.02 34.31 3.14
N GLY A 317 8.18 34.46 3.77
CA GLY A 317 9.43 33.98 3.20
C GLY A 317 9.43 32.47 3.04
N LEU A 318 10.38 31.96 2.28
CA LEU A 318 10.75 30.55 2.34
C LEU A 318 11.06 30.17 3.80
N ALA A 319 10.51 29.03 4.26
CA ALA A 319 11.14 28.28 5.35
C ALA A 319 12.62 28.07 5.02
N ALA A 320 13.49 28.02 6.04
CA ALA A 320 14.92 28.01 5.79
C ALA A 320 15.30 26.84 4.87
N ALA A 321 15.71 27.16 3.65
CA ALA A 321 16.32 26.22 2.73
C ALA A 321 17.74 25.91 3.25
N ASP A 322 17.82 25.23 4.41
CA ASP A 322 19.06 24.86 5.08
C ASP A 322 19.95 24.19 4.05
N ALA A 323 21.18 24.71 3.93
CA ALA A 323 21.89 24.79 2.67
C ALA A 323 22.36 23.40 2.22
N LYS A 324 21.43 22.66 1.57
CA LYS A 324 21.33 21.18 1.55
C LYS A 324 22.72 20.56 1.66
N GLY A 325 23.01 20.04 2.86
CA GLY A 325 24.36 19.74 3.34
C GLY A 325 25.18 19.04 2.26
N LYS A 326 26.20 19.76 1.77
CA LYS A 326 26.82 19.56 0.44
C LYS A 326 26.71 18.09 -0.04
N LEU A 327 25.87 17.79 -1.05
CA LEU A 327 25.48 16.47 -1.60
C LEU A 327 26.71 15.76 -2.19
N LEU A 328 27.51 15.13 -1.33
CA LEU A 328 28.95 15.04 -1.53
C LEU A 328 29.34 14.35 -2.86
N SER A 329 29.85 15.12 -3.84
CA SER A 329 30.22 14.65 -5.20
C SER A 329 30.94 13.32 -5.08
N ALA A 330 30.50 12.37 -5.91
CA ALA A 330 30.80 10.94 -5.77
C ALA A 330 32.27 10.76 -5.36
N PRO A 331 32.55 10.43 -4.09
CA PRO A 331 33.72 10.95 -3.42
C PRO A 331 35.02 10.48 -4.10
N PRO A 332 35.84 11.39 -4.66
CA PRO A 332 37.16 11.01 -5.17
C PRO A 332 38.24 10.68 -4.13
N ILE A 333 38.26 11.12 -2.86
CA ILE A 333 37.19 11.38 -1.88
C ILE A 333 36.78 12.88 -1.71
N GLY A 334 35.47 13.20 -1.80
CA GLY A 334 34.80 14.43 -1.30
C GLY A 334 34.00 15.39 -2.25
N LYS A 335 32.71 15.65 -1.88
CA LYS A 335 31.99 16.97 -1.78
C LYS A 335 31.38 17.69 -3.05
N SER A 336 30.08 18.11 -3.03
CA SER A 336 29.31 18.92 -4.06
C SER A 336 28.11 19.70 -3.45
N THR A 337 27.52 20.74 -4.09
CA THR A 337 26.05 21.10 -4.25
C THR A 337 25.91 22.34 -5.19
N LEU A 338 24.75 22.92 -5.59
CA LEU A 338 23.35 22.96 -5.06
C LEU A 338 22.31 23.34 -6.16
N ALA A 339 21.02 23.31 -5.81
CA ALA A 339 19.95 24.13 -6.40
C ALA A 339 20.08 25.60 -5.89
N PRO A 340 19.10 26.55 -5.89
CA PRO A 340 17.65 26.53 -6.20
C PRO A 340 17.31 27.40 -7.45
N GLU A 341 16.11 27.93 -7.77
CA GLU A 341 14.93 28.50 -7.03
C GLU A 341 13.69 28.59 -8.01
N SER A 342 12.45 29.06 -7.73
CA SER A 342 11.87 29.85 -6.63
C SER A 342 10.37 29.59 -6.29
N LEU A 343 9.49 30.61 -6.35
CA LEU A 343 8.16 30.78 -5.69
C LEU A 343 7.26 31.81 -6.45
N PRO A 344 6.00 32.17 -6.04
CA PRO A 344 5.15 31.79 -4.88
C PRO A 344 3.84 31.02 -5.32
N ALA A 345 2.53 31.29 -5.05
CA ALA A 345 1.81 32.25 -4.17
C ALA A 345 0.37 31.84 -3.71
N LYS A 346 0.10 32.02 -2.40
CA LYS A 346 -1.06 32.59 -1.62
C LYS A 346 -2.58 32.43 -1.98
N THR A 347 -3.60 32.44 -1.06
CA THR A 347 -3.82 32.08 0.40
C THR A 347 -5.35 32.05 0.78
N ALA A 348 -5.68 31.53 1.97
CA ALA A 348 -6.95 31.17 2.68
C ALA A 348 -7.92 32.24 3.31
N THR A 349 -8.97 31.73 3.98
CA THR A 349 -10.13 32.34 4.75
C THR A 349 -9.75 32.82 6.20
N PRO A 350 -10.55 32.92 7.35
CA PRO A 350 -11.90 32.42 7.81
C PRO A 350 -13.11 33.37 8.30
N PRO A 351 -13.48 33.61 9.61
CA PRO A 351 -14.85 33.50 10.30
C PRO A 351 -16.03 34.53 10.08
N ALA A 352 -17.17 34.67 10.84
CA ALA A 352 -17.79 34.18 12.13
C ALA A 352 -19.35 34.48 12.25
N VAL A 353 -20.22 34.18 13.28
CA VAL A 353 -20.43 33.09 14.32
C VAL A 353 -21.77 33.21 15.13
N ASP A 354 -22.07 32.25 16.05
CA ASP A 354 -23.18 31.96 17.02
C ASP A 354 -23.41 33.01 18.18
N ASP A 355 -24.47 33.00 19.04
CA ASP A 355 -25.33 31.91 19.61
C ASP A 355 -26.74 32.39 20.14
N GLU A 356 -27.60 31.43 20.51
CA GLU A 356 -28.89 31.43 21.27
C GLU A 356 -30.24 31.97 20.70
N GLU A 357 -31.26 31.10 20.82
CA GLU A 357 -32.75 31.25 20.91
C GLU A 357 -33.56 32.22 20.01
N LEU A 358 -34.46 31.66 19.17
CA LEU A 358 -35.92 31.78 19.37
C LEU A 358 -36.76 30.84 18.48
N GLU A 359 -38.03 30.65 18.88
CA GLU A 359 -39.02 29.70 18.35
C GLU A 359 -39.48 30.03 16.90
N GLU A 360 -39.33 29.11 15.95
CA GLU A 360 -40.09 29.08 14.69
C GLU A 360 -40.66 27.66 14.44
N GLU A 361 -41.80 27.57 13.74
CA GLU A 361 -42.63 26.35 13.68
C GLU A 361 -42.01 25.25 12.80
N GLU A 362 -41.70 24.08 13.39
CA GLU A 362 -41.26 22.90 12.65
C GLU A 362 -42.38 22.38 11.74
N GLU A 363 -42.20 22.43 10.41
CA GLU A 363 -42.89 21.48 9.53
C GLU A 363 -42.33 20.09 9.84
N GLU A 364 -43.18 19.19 10.39
CA GLU A 364 -42.81 17.79 10.61
C GLU A 364 -42.49 17.11 9.27
N VAL A 365 -41.20 17.09 8.91
CA VAL A 365 -40.70 16.27 7.80
C VAL A 365 -40.91 14.82 8.21
N GLU A 366 -41.90 14.14 7.60
CA GLU A 366 -42.18 12.72 7.85
C GLU A 366 -40.96 11.88 7.43
N ILE A 367 -40.07 11.59 8.39
CA ILE A 367 -38.84 10.83 8.15
C ILE A 367 -39.21 9.40 7.75
N GLU A 368 -38.85 9.02 6.53
CA GLU A 368 -39.23 7.72 5.99
C GLU A 368 -38.18 6.64 6.20
N ASP A 369 -38.65 5.50 6.70
CA ASP A 369 -37.84 4.33 6.99
C ASP A 369 -37.75 3.43 5.73
N ILE A 370 -36.55 3.25 5.14
CA ILE A 370 -36.30 2.49 3.89
C ILE A 370 -35.48 1.19 4.09
N THR A 371 -35.50 0.30 3.10
CA THR A 371 -34.55 -0.82 3.01
C THR A 371 -33.31 -0.40 2.21
N LEU A 372 -32.12 -0.42 2.82
CA LEU A 372 -30.85 -0.19 2.14
C LEU A 372 -30.22 -1.52 1.72
N ARG A 373 -30.07 -1.72 0.41
CA ARG A 373 -29.43 -2.89 -0.18
C ARG A 373 -27.95 -2.61 -0.48
N ILE A 374 -27.06 -3.54 -0.14
CA ILE A 374 -25.61 -3.34 -0.22
C ILE A 374 -24.96 -4.45 -1.04
N GLY A 375 -24.45 -4.14 -2.22
CA GLY A 375 -23.61 -5.04 -3.00
C GLY A 375 -22.17 -5.01 -2.51
N VAL A 376 -21.60 -6.12 -2.02
CA VAL A 376 -20.20 -6.17 -1.53
C VAL A 376 -19.38 -7.10 -2.41
N PHE A 377 -18.35 -6.57 -3.07
CA PHE A 377 -17.65 -7.20 -4.19
C PHE A 377 -16.16 -7.44 -3.87
N PHE A 378 -15.80 -8.68 -3.54
CA PHE A 378 -14.44 -9.10 -3.17
C PHE A 378 -13.67 -9.71 -4.35
N ASP A 379 -12.67 -9.00 -4.89
CA ASP A 379 -11.94 -9.49 -6.06
C ASP A 379 -10.91 -10.61 -5.74
N GLY A 380 -10.50 -11.33 -6.79
CA GLY A 380 -9.54 -12.42 -6.73
C GLY A 380 -8.10 -11.98 -6.44
N THR A 381 -7.27 -12.94 -6.04
CA THR A 381 -5.82 -12.72 -5.82
C THR A 381 -5.18 -12.13 -7.08
N GLY A 382 -4.46 -11.02 -6.95
CA GLY A 382 -3.78 -10.38 -8.10
C GLY A 382 -4.68 -9.53 -9.01
N ASN A 383 -5.98 -9.41 -8.75
CA ASN A 383 -6.85 -8.48 -9.49
C ASN A 383 -6.92 -7.12 -8.79
N ASN A 384 -7.03 -6.04 -9.57
CA ASN A 384 -7.36 -4.70 -9.06
C ASN A 384 -8.02 -3.89 -10.19
N ARG A 385 -9.30 -3.53 -10.02
CA ARG A 385 -10.10 -2.83 -11.05
C ARG A 385 -9.39 -1.58 -11.59
N SER A 386 -8.92 -0.70 -10.70
CA SER A 386 -8.29 0.56 -11.09
C SER A 386 -6.92 0.39 -11.77
N ASN A 387 -6.13 -0.61 -11.37
CA ASN A 387 -4.84 -0.88 -12.00
C ASN A 387 -5.01 -1.49 -13.40
N SER A 388 -5.94 -2.44 -13.58
CA SER A 388 -6.30 -2.99 -14.89
C SER A 388 -6.87 -1.91 -15.82
N GLU A 389 -7.82 -1.09 -15.35
CA GLU A 389 -8.37 0.03 -16.13
C GLU A 389 -7.28 1.01 -16.60
N ARG A 390 -6.32 1.35 -15.73
CA ARG A 390 -5.19 2.25 -16.02
C ARG A 390 -4.27 1.74 -17.15
N VAL A 391 -4.18 0.42 -17.35
CA VAL A 391 -3.31 -0.19 -18.39
C VAL A 391 -4.09 -0.91 -19.51
N TYR A 392 -5.43 -0.78 -19.55
CA TYR A 392 -6.28 -1.32 -20.63
C TYR A 392 -5.76 -0.95 -22.04
N GLY A 393 -5.28 0.28 -22.23
CA GLY A 393 -4.70 0.75 -23.49
C GLY A 393 -3.43 0.01 -23.94
N CYS A 394 -2.81 -0.81 -23.08
CA CYS A 394 -1.64 -1.63 -23.39
C CYS A 394 -1.99 -3.04 -23.88
N TYR A 395 -3.23 -3.51 -23.68
CA TYR A 395 -3.65 -4.87 -24.01
C TYR A 395 -5.01 -4.96 -24.73
N ALA A 396 -5.65 -3.83 -25.03
CA ALA A 396 -6.90 -3.77 -25.77
C ALA A 396 -6.79 -4.47 -27.16
N PRO A 397 -7.83 -5.19 -27.63
CA PRO A 397 -7.74 -6.08 -28.80
C PRO A 397 -7.17 -5.47 -30.09
N ASP A 398 -7.43 -4.19 -30.35
CA ASP A 398 -7.02 -3.48 -31.57
C ASP A 398 -5.64 -2.80 -31.46
N VAL A 399 -4.98 -2.85 -30.29
CA VAL A 399 -3.70 -2.17 -30.06
C VAL A 399 -2.51 -3.08 -30.39
N ASN A 400 -1.91 -2.89 -31.57
CA ASN A 400 -0.58 -3.44 -31.82
C ASN A 400 0.48 -2.59 -31.11
N LEU A 401 0.94 -3.05 -29.94
CA LEU A 401 2.01 -2.38 -29.17
C LEU A 401 3.31 -2.17 -29.96
N GLN A 402 3.63 -3.02 -30.95
CA GLN A 402 4.87 -2.86 -31.71
C GLN A 402 4.81 -1.67 -32.68
N GLU A 403 3.65 -1.49 -33.32
CA GLU A 403 3.37 -0.42 -34.29
C GLU A 403 2.85 0.87 -33.64
N SER A 404 2.53 0.83 -32.34
CA SER A 404 2.08 1.97 -31.55
C SER A 404 3.13 3.08 -31.42
N ALA A 405 2.64 4.31 -31.20
CA ALA A 405 3.48 5.50 -30.99
C ALA A 405 4.47 5.31 -29.83
N GLU A 406 5.64 5.95 -29.93
CA GLU A 406 6.75 5.72 -29.00
C GLU A 406 6.37 5.96 -27.53
N ASP A 407 5.53 6.96 -27.25
CA ASP A 407 5.14 7.31 -25.88
C ASP A 407 4.11 6.33 -25.29
N ILE A 408 3.25 5.72 -26.12
CA ILE A 408 2.40 4.60 -25.70
C ILE A 408 3.28 3.40 -25.33
N ARG A 409 4.32 3.11 -26.14
CA ARG A 409 5.26 2.03 -25.85
C ARG A 409 6.06 2.28 -24.56
N LYS A 410 6.48 3.53 -24.30
CA LYS A 410 7.13 3.92 -23.02
C LYS A 410 6.18 3.75 -21.83
N TYR A 411 4.93 4.21 -21.95
CA TYR A 411 3.90 4.07 -20.91
C TYR A 411 3.67 2.59 -20.55
N CYS A 412 3.42 1.74 -21.55
CA CYS A 412 3.18 0.33 -21.31
C CYS A 412 4.44 -0.41 -20.79
N ALA A 413 5.64 -0.02 -21.26
CA ALA A 413 6.90 -0.54 -20.75
C ALA A 413 7.17 -0.12 -19.29
N SER A 414 6.71 1.05 -18.82
CA SER A 414 6.85 1.43 -17.40
C SER A 414 5.99 0.58 -16.47
N TYR A 415 4.89 -0.01 -16.97
CA TYR A 415 4.12 -1.04 -16.27
C TYR A 415 4.56 -2.47 -16.60
N GLY A 416 5.66 -2.67 -17.34
CA GLY A 416 6.29 -3.97 -17.57
C GLY A 416 5.80 -4.77 -18.78
N TYR A 417 4.99 -4.18 -19.67
CA TYR A 417 4.64 -4.80 -20.96
C TYR A 417 5.80 -4.75 -21.95
N ASP A 418 6.14 -5.88 -22.57
CA ASP A 418 7.30 -5.98 -23.48
C ASP A 418 6.97 -5.82 -24.98
N GLY A 419 5.68 -5.73 -25.35
CA GLY A 419 5.23 -5.68 -26.74
C GLY A 419 5.40 -6.98 -27.54
N ASN A 420 5.81 -8.09 -26.90
CA ASN A 420 6.01 -9.42 -27.50
C ASN A 420 5.06 -10.48 -26.91
N GLY A 421 4.03 -10.02 -26.20
CA GLY A 421 3.06 -10.86 -25.50
C GLY A 421 3.54 -11.37 -24.14
N SER A 422 4.45 -10.66 -23.46
CA SER A 422 4.71 -10.83 -22.03
C SER A 422 4.08 -9.69 -21.24
N THR A 423 3.35 -10.02 -20.17
CA THR A 423 2.81 -9.08 -19.19
C THR A 423 3.63 -9.06 -17.90
N PRO A 424 3.46 -8.04 -17.04
CA PRO A 424 4.00 -8.08 -15.67
C PRO A 424 3.30 -9.17 -14.83
N ASP A 425 3.99 -9.61 -13.77
CA ASP A 425 3.55 -10.67 -12.84
C ASP A 425 2.90 -10.04 -11.59
N ASN A 426 1.96 -9.12 -11.82
CA ASN A 426 1.28 -8.30 -10.80
C ASN A 426 -0.10 -7.82 -11.32
N SER A 427 -0.82 -6.98 -10.56
CA SER A 427 -2.18 -6.52 -10.90
C SER A 427 -2.29 -5.71 -12.19
N TYR A 428 -1.21 -5.08 -12.65
CA TYR A 428 -1.14 -4.43 -13.96
C TYR A 428 -1.00 -5.42 -15.12
N GLY A 429 -0.92 -6.73 -14.88
CA GLY A 429 -0.81 -7.76 -15.91
C GLY A 429 -2.12 -8.48 -16.25
N ASN A 430 -3.19 -8.18 -15.50
CA ASN A 430 -4.50 -8.84 -15.58
C ASN A 430 -5.56 -7.88 -16.15
N ASP A 431 -6.57 -8.43 -16.82
CA ASP A 431 -7.79 -7.68 -17.16
C ASP A 431 -8.73 -7.55 -15.95
N VAL A 432 -9.77 -6.73 -16.05
CA VAL A 432 -10.83 -6.66 -15.03
C VAL A 432 -11.53 -8.01 -14.83
N SER A 433 -11.88 -8.30 -13.59
CA SER A 433 -12.57 -9.53 -13.20
C SER A 433 -14.08 -9.43 -13.47
N ASN A 434 -14.77 -10.57 -13.40
CA ASN A 434 -16.23 -10.59 -13.37
C ASN A 434 -16.80 -10.00 -12.06
N VAL A 435 -16.03 -9.93 -10.97
CA VAL A 435 -16.46 -9.25 -9.74
C VAL A 435 -16.45 -7.73 -9.92
N ALA A 436 -15.41 -7.19 -10.56
CA ALA A 436 -15.34 -5.79 -10.96
C ALA A 436 -16.43 -5.45 -11.98
N ARG A 437 -16.61 -6.27 -13.03
CA ARG A 437 -17.68 -6.08 -14.02
C ARG A 437 -19.10 -6.19 -13.43
N LEU A 438 -19.31 -6.98 -12.37
CA LEU A 438 -20.58 -6.97 -11.64
C LEU A 438 -20.73 -5.72 -10.76
N TYR A 439 -19.69 -5.28 -10.06
CA TYR A 439 -19.71 -4.00 -9.33
C TYR A 439 -20.12 -2.83 -10.25
N ASP A 440 -19.54 -2.76 -11.45
CA ASP A 440 -19.86 -1.75 -12.47
C ASP A 440 -21.30 -1.85 -13.04
N LEU A 441 -21.96 -3.01 -12.89
CA LEU A 441 -23.35 -3.22 -13.28
C LEU A 441 -24.34 -3.05 -12.12
N TYR A 442 -23.88 -2.99 -10.86
CA TYR A 442 -24.76 -2.85 -9.71
C TYR A 442 -25.27 -1.41 -9.63
N LEU A 443 -26.58 -1.22 -9.50
CA LEU A 443 -27.15 0.12 -9.46
C LEU A 443 -26.65 0.85 -8.21
N ASN A 444 -26.08 2.05 -8.41
CA ASN A 444 -25.76 2.97 -7.34
C ASN A 444 -26.82 4.07 -7.26
N GLN A 445 -27.42 4.18 -6.08
CA GLN A 445 -28.37 5.21 -5.69
C GLN A 445 -27.87 6.01 -4.47
N GLY A 446 -26.68 5.72 -3.94
CA GLY A 446 -26.10 6.44 -2.80
C GLY A 446 -25.60 7.85 -3.16
N ASP A 447 -25.28 8.07 -4.43
CA ASP A 447 -24.79 9.32 -5.03
C ASP A 447 -25.93 10.21 -5.56
N LYS A 448 -27.19 9.94 -5.18
CA LYS A 448 -28.40 10.58 -5.73
C LYS A 448 -29.45 10.80 -4.65
N GLU A 449 -30.21 11.88 -4.82
CA GLU A 449 -31.49 12.13 -4.15
C GLU A 449 -32.55 11.15 -4.70
N LEU A 450 -33.32 10.51 -3.82
CA LEU A 450 -34.39 9.58 -4.17
C LEU A 450 -35.76 10.28 -4.23
N PRO A 451 -36.72 9.74 -5.01
CA PRO A 451 -38.12 10.16 -4.90
C PRO A 451 -38.65 9.99 -3.47
N ALA A 452 -39.63 10.82 -3.10
CA ALA A 452 -40.27 10.71 -1.78
C ALA A 452 -40.77 9.28 -1.54
N GLU A 453 -41.48 8.66 -2.49
CA GLU A 453 -42.06 7.32 -2.37
C GLU A 453 -41.08 6.12 -2.40
N ALA A 454 -39.77 6.34 -2.22
CA ALA A 454 -38.74 5.32 -2.43
C ALA A 454 -38.54 4.38 -1.22
N GLU A 455 -39.31 3.28 -1.15
CA GLU A 455 -39.18 2.26 -0.10
C GLU A 455 -37.81 1.56 0.01
N ASN A 456 -36.99 1.59 -1.05
CA ASN A 456 -35.74 0.83 -1.17
C ASN A 456 -34.64 1.62 -1.89
N ALA A 457 -33.39 1.46 -1.45
CA ALA A 457 -32.18 2.03 -2.08
C ALA A 457 -31.10 0.95 -2.30
N SER A 458 -30.13 1.21 -3.18
CA SER A 458 -29.02 0.30 -3.45
C SER A 458 -27.67 1.02 -3.55
N ILE A 459 -26.64 0.45 -2.90
CA ILE A 459 -25.25 0.96 -2.91
C ILE A 459 -24.24 -0.17 -3.13
N PRO A 460 -23.22 0.00 -3.99
CA PRO A 460 -22.15 -0.98 -4.18
C PRO A 460 -20.84 -0.62 -3.44
N ILE A 461 -20.12 -1.64 -2.98
CA ILE A 461 -18.81 -1.53 -2.31
C ILE A 461 -17.83 -2.51 -2.99
N TYR A 462 -16.78 -1.98 -3.62
CA TYR A 462 -15.69 -2.78 -4.18
C TYR A 462 -14.55 -2.95 -3.18
N VAL A 463 -13.99 -4.17 -3.11
CA VAL A 463 -12.87 -4.53 -2.24
C VAL A 463 -11.76 -5.13 -3.11
N ASP A 464 -10.59 -4.48 -3.08
CA ASP A 464 -9.43 -4.83 -3.90
C ASP A 464 -9.00 -6.31 -3.70
N GLY A 465 -8.43 -6.91 -4.75
CA GLY A 465 -8.01 -8.30 -4.73
C GLY A 465 -6.97 -8.63 -3.65
N ILE A 466 -6.86 -9.91 -3.27
CA ILE A 466 -5.89 -10.32 -2.26
C ILE A 466 -4.47 -10.01 -2.76
N GLY A 467 -3.74 -9.20 -1.98
CA GLY A 467 -2.38 -8.76 -2.27
C GLY A 467 -2.20 -7.67 -3.34
N THR A 468 -3.23 -6.90 -3.69
CA THR A 468 -3.14 -5.77 -4.66
C THR A 468 -3.57 -4.44 -4.05
N SER A 469 -3.12 -3.30 -4.56
CA SER A 469 -3.64 -2.00 -4.08
C SER A 469 -3.85 -1.00 -5.20
N SER A 470 -4.92 -0.22 -5.05
CA SER A 470 -5.23 0.96 -5.86
C SER A 470 -4.41 2.20 -5.45
N THR A 471 -3.77 2.17 -4.27
CA THR A 471 -3.01 3.30 -3.67
C THR A 471 -1.59 2.96 -3.20
N GLU A 472 -1.23 1.67 -3.10
CA GLU A 472 0.09 1.17 -2.66
C GLU A 472 0.67 0.14 -3.67
N GLU A 473 1.85 -0.41 -3.39
CA GLU A 473 2.42 -1.50 -4.22
C GLU A 473 1.79 -2.88 -3.92
N ASP A 474 1.75 -3.74 -4.93
CA ASP A 474 1.28 -5.14 -4.82
C ASP A 474 2.14 -5.98 -3.87
N SER A 475 1.52 -6.58 -2.83
CA SER A 475 2.20 -7.45 -1.88
C SER A 475 2.29 -8.89 -2.40
N LEU A 476 3.41 -9.22 -3.07
CA LEU A 476 3.73 -10.59 -3.49
C LEU A 476 3.65 -11.63 -2.34
N PHE A 477 3.94 -11.24 -1.10
CA PHE A 477 3.76 -12.10 0.07
C PHE A 477 2.28 -12.44 0.31
N SER A 478 1.41 -11.43 0.25
CA SER A 478 -0.04 -11.62 0.44
C SER A 478 -0.66 -12.36 -0.76
N GLN A 479 -0.20 -12.09 -1.99
CA GLN A 479 -0.60 -12.83 -3.19
C GLN A 479 -0.19 -14.31 -3.13
N ALA A 480 1.01 -14.63 -2.62
CA ALA A 480 1.42 -16.01 -2.43
C ALA A 480 0.62 -16.71 -1.32
N THR A 481 0.57 -16.10 -0.13
CA THR A 481 0.14 -16.78 1.11
C THR A 481 -1.35 -16.67 1.44
N GLY A 482 -2.02 -15.56 1.06
CA GLY A 482 -3.37 -15.24 1.51
C GLY A 482 -3.45 -14.63 2.92
N ILE A 483 -2.31 -14.45 3.62
CA ILE A 483 -2.20 -13.75 4.90
C ILE A 483 -1.39 -12.44 4.75
N GLY A 484 -1.31 -11.65 5.83
CA GLY A 484 -0.65 -10.35 5.84
C GLY A 484 -1.65 -9.18 5.71
N THR A 485 -1.12 -7.97 5.57
CA THR A 485 -1.88 -6.69 5.52
C THR A 485 -2.83 -6.56 4.33
N MET A 486 -2.79 -7.52 3.39
CA MET A 486 -3.62 -7.56 2.19
C MET A 486 -4.19 -8.98 1.96
N GLY A 487 -4.21 -9.80 3.01
CA GLY A 487 -4.72 -11.18 3.00
C GLY A 487 -6.25 -11.26 3.08
N VAL A 488 -6.79 -12.48 3.00
CA VAL A 488 -8.25 -12.74 2.94
C VAL A 488 -8.99 -12.04 4.08
N ARG A 489 -8.50 -12.19 5.31
CA ARG A 489 -9.12 -11.59 6.49
C ARG A 489 -9.05 -10.06 6.51
N SER A 490 -7.93 -9.50 6.06
CA SER A 490 -7.72 -8.05 6.00
C SER A 490 -8.72 -7.37 5.05
N ARG A 491 -9.17 -8.06 3.99
CA ARG A 491 -10.21 -7.57 3.08
C ARG A 491 -11.61 -7.57 3.69
N VAL A 492 -11.92 -8.55 4.54
CA VAL A 492 -13.16 -8.57 5.32
C VAL A 492 -13.18 -7.41 6.31
N GLU A 493 -12.02 -7.13 6.94
CA GLU A 493 -11.83 -6.03 7.90
C GLU A 493 -11.72 -4.63 7.23
N GLU A 494 -11.62 -4.56 5.90
CA GLU A 494 -11.69 -3.32 5.11
C GLU A 494 -13.13 -2.87 4.78
N VAL A 495 -14.12 -3.78 4.86
CA VAL A 495 -15.52 -3.45 4.51
C VAL A 495 -16.15 -2.38 5.41
N PRO A 496 -15.98 -2.37 6.76
CA PRO A 496 -16.68 -1.42 7.63
C PRO A 496 -16.37 0.05 7.31
N SER A 497 -15.13 0.39 6.93
CA SER A 497 -14.76 1.77 6.59
C SER A 497 -15.36 2.22 5.25
N LYS A 498 -15.28 1.38 4.20
CA LYS A 498 -15.96 1.67 2.91
C LYS A 498 -17.48 1.75 3.05
N PHE A 499 -18.06 0.94 3.94
CA PHE A 499 -19.49 0.99 4.22
C PHE A 499 -19.87 2.28 4.96
N LEU A 500 -19.08 2.71 5.95
CA LEU A 500 -19.32 3.97 6.64
C LEU A 500 -19.19 5.17 5.69
N GLU A 501 -18.25 5.14 4.75
CA GLU A 501 -18.13 6.12 3.66
C GLU A 501 -19.40 6.12 2.77
N ALA A 502 -19.79 4.96 2.24
CA ALA A 502 -20.93 4.84 1.33
C ALA A 502 -22.28 5.20 1.98
N ILE A 503 -22.53 4.82 3.25
CA ILE A 503 -23.77 5.20 3.95
C ILE A 503 -23.76 6.67 4.38
N THR A 504 -22.59 7.26 4.63
CA THR A 504 -22.47 8.71 4.86
C THR A 504 -22.92 9.47 3.61
N VAL A 505 -22.38 9.11 2.44
CA VAL A 505 -22.78 9.72 1.16
C VAL A 505 -24.26 9.50 0.84
N PHE A 506 -24.81 8.30 1.11
CA PHE A 506 -26.25 8.04 0.96
C PHE A 506 -27.10 8.98 1.83
N ARG A 507 -26.80 9.09 3.13
CA ARG A 507 -27.51 9.97 4.07
C ARG A 507 -27.43 11.43 3.65
N ASP A 508 -26.25 11.90 3.25
CA ASP A 508 -26.03 13.31 2.92
C ASP A 508 -26.74 13.74 1.63
N ASN A 509 -27.10 12.78 0.77
CA ASN A 509 -27.97 12.97 -0.40
C ASN A 509 -29.47 12.68 -0.14
N ASN A 510 -29.83 12.06 1.00
CA ASN A 510 -31.18 11.60 1.33
C ASN A 510 -31.50 11.85 2.83
N PRO A 511 -31.52 13.12 3.29
CA PRO A 511 -31.62 13.44 4.72
C PRO A 511 -32.99 13.13 5.34
N ASP A 512 -34.03 12.94 4.51
CA ASP A 512 -35.38 12.52 4.90
C ASP A 512 -35.50 11.00 5.09
N LYS A 513 -34.49 10.20 4.70
CA LYS A 513 -34.54 8.73 4.74
C LYS A 513 -33.67 8.15 5.86
N ARG A 514 -34.21 7.17 6.59
CA ARG A 514 -33.47 6.32 7.54
C ARG A 514 -33.52 4.86 7.15
N VAL A 515 -32.52 4.08 7.53
CA VAL A 515 -32.46 2.65 7.20
C VAL A 515 -33.18 1.83 8.28
N LYS A 516 -34.37 1.29 7.95
CA LYS A 516 -35.08 0.29 8.79
C LYS A 516 -34.55 -1.13 8.61
N LYS A 517 -33.92 -1.43 7.47
CA LYS A 517 -33.40 -2.76 7.15
C LYS A 517 -32.19 -2.66 6.22
N ILE A 518 -31.16 -3.46 6.49
CA ILE A 518 -30.01 -3.67 5.61
C ILE A 518 -30.12 -5.04 4.93
N GLU A 519 -29.88 -5.10 3.62
CA GLU A 519 -29.88 -6.35 2.85
C GLU A 519 -28.62 -6.48 1.98
N PHE A 520 -27.76 -7.45 2.30
CA PHE A 520 -26.49 -7.66 1.60
C PHE A 520 -26.64 -8.59 0.38
N ASP A 521 -26.01 -8.22 -0.73
CA ASP A 521 -25.71 -9.10 -1.86
C ASP A 521 -24.18 -9.23 -1.98
N ILE A 522 -23.64 -10.41 -1.68
CA ILE A 522 -22.20 -10.60 -1.49
C ILE A 522 -21.63 -11.37 -2.68
N PHE A 523 -20.64 -10.79 -3.36
CA PHE A 523 -19.97 -11.36 -4.51
C PHE A 523 -18.48 -11.55 -4.27
N GLY A 524 -17.89 -12.56 -4.88
CA GLY A 524 -16.43 -12.67 -4.88
C GLY A 524 -15.87 -13.76 -5.78
N PHE A 525 -14.58 -13.69 -6.07
CA PHE A 525 -13.86 -14.64 -6.92
C PHE A 525 -12.62 -15.18 -6.20
N SER A 526 -12.28 -16.46 -6.35
CA SER A 526 -11.01 -17.02 -5.86
C SER A 526 -10.86 -16.89 -4.32
N ARG A 527 -9.81 -16.22 -3.83
CA ARG A 527 -9.68 -15.82 -2.42
C ARG A 527 -10.65 -14.72 -2.01
N GLY A 528 -11.10 -13.87 -2.94
CA GLY A 528 -12.22 -12.96 -2.73
C GLY A 528 -13.54 -13.70 -2.49
N ALA A 529 -13.75 -14.87 -3.10
CA ALA A 529 -14.87 -15.74 -2.75
C ALA A 529 -14.72 -16.35 -1.34
N ALA A 530 -13.51 -16.57 -0.84
CA ALA A 530 -13.28 -16.94 0.55
C ALA A 530 -13.55 -15.76 1.51
N ALA A 531 -13.15 -14.53 1.15
CA ALA A 531 -13.48 -13.31 1.89
C ALA A 531 -15.00 -13.06 1.92
N ALA A 532 -15.71 -13.26 0.81
CA ALA A 532 -17.17 -13.19 0.73
C ALA A 532 -17.87 -14.17 1.70
N ARG A 533 -17.33 -15.39 1.85
CA ARG A 533 -17.86 -16.42 2.77
C ARG A 533 -17.57 -16.11 4.24
N ASP A 534 -16.38 -15.57 4.54
CA ASP A 534 -16.03 -15.09 5.89
C ASP A 534 -16.85 -13.84 6.27
N PHE A 535 -17.05 -12.91 5.34
CA PHE A 535 -17.88 -11.73 5.51
C PHE A 535 -19.36 -12.08 5.73
N ALA A 536 -19.92 -13.05 4.98
CA ALA A 536 -21.27 -13.55 5.23
C ALA A 536 -21.43 -14.11 6.67
N ASN A 537 -20.38 -14.75 7.19
CA ASN A 537 -20.33 -15.22 8.57
C ASN A 537 -20.07 -14.11 9.61
N GLU A 538 -19.44 -13.00 9.24
CA GLU A 538 -19.36 -11.79 10.08
C GLU A 538 -20.72 -11.09 10.20
N VAL A 539 -21.42 -10.88 9.09
CA VAL A 539 -22.73 -10.19 9.04
C VAL A 539 -23.75 -10.86 9.96
N LEU A 540 -23.82 -12.20 9.98
CA LEU A 540 -24.75 -12.92 10.87
C LEU A 540 -24.42 -12.87 12.37
N LYS A 541 -23.33 -12.21 12.79
CA LYS A 541 -23.05 -11.94 14.21
C LYS A 541 -23.87 -10.78 14.79
N GLY A 542 -24.66 -10.08 13.97
CA GLY A 542 -25.53 -8.98 14.38
C GLY A 542 -24.75 -7.84 15.03
N GLU A 543 -25.16 -7.39 16.22
CA GLU A 543 -24.45 -6.37 17.03
C GLU A 543 -22.96 -6.69 17.29
N LYS A 544 -22.53 -7.95 17.14
CA LYS A 544 -21.13 -8.38 17.34
C LYS A 544 -20.33 -8.45 16.04
N SER A 545 -20.95 -8.20 14.89
CA SER A 545 -20.29 -8.11 13.59
C SER A 545 -19.25 -6.98 13.57
N ILE A 546 -18.36 -7.00 12.58
CA ILE A 546 -17.39 -5.91 12.40
C ILE A 546 -18.04 -4.60 11.93
N ILE A 547 -19.17 -4.66 11.21
CA ILE A 547 -19.86 -3.45 10.74
C ILE A 547 -20.67 -2.79 11.87
N ALA A 548 -21.36 -3.57 12.71
CA ALA A 548 -22.19 -3.05 13.81
C ALA A 548 -21.39 -2.29 14.89
N LYS A 549 -20.06 -2.38 14.88
CA LYS A 549 -19.16 -1.61 15.76
C LYS A 549 -18.89 -0.20 15.25
N GLU A 550 -18.78 -0.04 13.93
CA GLU A 550 -18.53 1.25 13.28
C GLU A 550 -19.85 2.01 13.03
N LEU A 551 -20.97 1.30 12.86
CA LEU A 551 -22.31 1.88 12.77
C LEU A 551 -23.26 1.25 13.82
N PRO A 552 -23.14 1.60 15.11
CA PRO A 552 -23.95 1.01 16.18
C PRO A 552 -25.45 1.34 16.10
N SER A 553 -26.27 0.51 16.73
CA SER A 553 -27.71 0.72 16.92
C SER A 553 -28.00 2.12 17.50
N GLY A 554 -28.85 2.91 16.84
CA GLY A 554 -29.10 4.31 17.21
C GLY A 554 -28.17 5.34 16.56
N SER A 555 -27.34 4.94 15.58
CA SER A 555 -26.67 5.89 14.67
C SER A 555 -27.71 6.64 13.81
N PRO A 556 -27.55 7.96 13.52
CA PRO A 556 -28.58 8.75 12.81
C PRO A 556 -29.04 8.24 11.45
N ALA A 557 -28.24 7.42 10.75
CA ALA A 557 -28.61 6.81 9.47
C ALA A 557 -29.54 5.58 9.61
N LEU A 558 -29.79 5.11 10.85
CA LEU A 558 -30.61 3.92 11.15
C LEU A 558 -31.93 4.35 11.80
N ALA A 559 -33.00 3.60 11.55
CA ALA A 559 -34.28 3.80 12.23
C ALA A 559 -34.18 3.43 13.73
N ASP A 560 -34.98 4.07 14.59
CA ASP A 560 -34.95 3.87 16.05
C ASP A 560 -35.21 2.43 16.48
N ALA A 561 -35.97 1.68 15.67
CA ALA A 561 -36.28 0.27 15.88
C ALA A 561 -35.10 -0.67 15.56
N PHE A 562 -34.08 -0.23 14.81
CA PHE A 562 -32.97 -1.05 14.32
C PHE A 562 -32.03 -1.49 15.46
N LYS A 563 -31.70 -2.78 15.56
CA LYS A 563 -30.89 -3.39 16.63
C LYS A 563 -29.84 -4.40 16.09
N TRP A 564 -29.49 -4.31 14.80
CA TRP A 564 -28.61 -5.29 14.12
C TRP A 564 -29.08 -6.75 14.29
N GLN A 565 -30.38 -7.00 14.46
CA GLN A 565 -30.92 -8.35 14.62
C GLN A 565 -30.84 -9.11 13.30
N ALA A 566 -29.95 -10.10 13.24
CA ALA A 566 -29.76 -10.95 12.07
C ALA A 566 -31.07 -11.63 11.64
N ARG A 567 -31.35 -11.61 10.33
CA ARG A 567 -32.59 -12.04 9.65
C ARG A 567 -33.83 -11.16 9.90
N THR A 568 -33.74 -10.09 10.69
CA THR A 568 -34.82 -9.10 10.85
C THR A 568 -34.36 -7.77 10.28
N ASP A 569 -33.43 -7.11 10.96
CA ASP A 569 -32.88 -5.80 10.59
C ASP A 569 -31.78 -5.96 9.54
N VAL A 570 -31.08 -7.11 9.53
CA VAL A 570 -29.95 -7.38 8.64
C VAL A 570 -30.10 -8.77 8.03
N SER A 571 -30.23 -8.86 6.71
CA SER A 571 -30.26 -10.13 5.96
C SER A 571 -29.25 -10.18 4.83
N ILE A 572 -28.92 -11.39 4.37
CA ILE A 572 -28.17 -11.60 3.13
C ILE A 572 -29.17 -12.16 2.10
N ASN A 573 -29.33 -11.48 0.98
CA ASN A 573 -30.22 -11.91 -0.09
C ASN A 573 -29.50 -12.87 -1.04
N PHE A 574 -28.39 -12.42 -1.65
CA PHE A 574 -27.62 -13.22 -2.59
C PHE A 574 -26.17 -13.43 -2.13
N ILE A 575 -25.64 -14.63 -2.36
CA ILE A 575 -24.19 -14.91 -2.32
C ILE A 575 -23.78 -15.46 -3.69
N GLY A 576 -23.08 -14.65 -4.48
CA GLY A 576 -22.65 -14.96 -5.85
C GLY A 576 -21.14 -15.13 -5.96
N ILE A 577 -20.66 -16.36 -5.81
CA ILE A 577 -19.22 -16.67 -5.75
C ILE A 577 -18.71 -17.41 -6.98
N PHE A 578 -17.53 -17.01 -7.46
CA PHE A 578 -16.80 -17.66 -8.54
C PHE A 578 -15.64 -18.48 -7.94
N ASP A 579 -15.71 -19.80 -8.12
CA ASP A 579 -14.62 -20.76 -8.00
C ASP A 579 -13.73 -20.59 -6.74
N THR A 580 -14.31 -20.82 -5.57
CA THR A 580 -13.71 -20.54 -4.25
C THR A 580 -12.38 -21.27 -4.03
N VAL A 581 -11.30 -20.51 -3.87
CA VAL A 581 -9.97 -21.02 -3.51
C VAL A 581 -9.48 -20.20 -2.31
N ALA A 582 -9.64 -20.74 -1.09
CA ALA A 582 -9.19 -20.06 0.13
C ALA A 582 -7.66 -20.12 0.28
N ALA A 583 -7.09 -21.34 0.24
CA ALA A 583 -5.66 -21.61 0.04
C ALA A 583 -4.73 -20.73 0.89
N VAL A 584 -4.94 -20.70 2.20
CA VAL A 584 -4.19 -19.87 3.16
C VAL A 584 -2.91 -20.58 3.60
N ALA A 585 -1.79 -20.35 2.90
CA ALA A 585 -0.50 -20.94 3.26
C ALA A 585 0.15 -20.16 4.42
N ASN A 586 0.74 -20.87 5.38
CA ASN A 586 1.36 -20.27 6.56
C ASN A 586 2.84 -20.70 6.74
N PRO A 587 3.79 -19.97 6.13
CA PRO A 587 5.22 -20.27 6.20
C PRO A 587 5.79 -20.34 7.63
N LEU A 588 5.17 -19.66 8.60
CA LEU A 588 5.64 -19.60 10.00
C LEU A 588 5.46 -20.92 10.76
N ILE A 589 4.62 -21.84 10.26
CA ILE A 589 4.47 -23.20 10.78
C ILE A 589 4.95 -24.29 9.80
N PHE A 590 5.73 -23.90 8.79
CA PHE A 590 6.19 -24.74 7.67
C PHE A 590 5.07 -25.25 6.73
N ASP A 591 3.89 -24.62 6.72
CA ASP A 591 2.90 -24.86 5.67
C ASP A 591 3.14 -23.94 4.47
N PHE A 592 3.69 -24.51 3.41
CA PHE A 592 4.01 -23.82 2.16
C PHE A 592 3.02 -24.16 1.03
N GLY A 593 1.87 -24.80 1.31
CA GLY A 593 0.99 -25.36 0.29
C GLY A 593 -0.45 -24.85 0.35
N GLY A 594 -0.92 -24.17 -0.69
CA GLY A 594 -2.32 -23.78 -0.89
C GLY A 594 -3.29 -24.96 -1.19
N HIS A 595 -2.99 -26.14 -0.67
CA HIS A 595 -3.69 -27.40 -0.94
C HIS A 595 -4.52 -27.90 0.26
N GLY A 596 -4.19 -27.47 1.47
CA GLY A 596 -4.91 -27.87 2.69
C GLY A 596 -6.36 -27.35 2.73
N SER A 597 -7.19 -28.03 3.52
CA SER A 597 -8.52 -27.52 3.93
C SER A 597 -8.45 -26.59 5.15
N TRP A 598 -7.29 -26.51 5.81
CA TRP A 598 -7.07 -25.68 6.99
C TRP A 598 -6.85 -24.22 6.59
N ASN A 599 -7.84 -23.37 6.89
CA ASN A 599 -7.82 -21.94 6.57
C ASN A 599 -7.86 -21.12 7.87
N PRO A 600 -6.71 -20.89 8.55
CA PRO A 600 -6.69 -20.27 9.87
C PRO A 600 -7.15 -18.81 9.82
N GLY A 601 -8.06 -18.45 10.73
CA GLY A 601 -8.50 -17.06 10.93
C GLY A 601 -9.65 -16.59 10.02
N ILE A 602 -10.20 -17.46 9.18
CA ILE A 602 -11.40 -17.19 8.36
C ILE A 602 -12.41 -18.34 8.49
N ASN A 603 -13.70 -18.04 8.43
CA ASN A 603 -14.79 -19.02 8.43
C ASN A 603 -15.50 -19.05 7.06
N ILE A 604 -15.18 -20.05 6.24
CA ILE A 604 -15.75 -20.19 4.90
C ILE A 604 -17.00 -21.10 4.83
N ALA A 605 -17.47 -21.65 5.96
CA ALA A 605 -18.64 -22.52 5.97
C ALA A 605 -19.92 -21.72 5.70
N LEU A 606 -20.65 -22.05 4.62
CA LEU A 606 -21.95 -21.45 4.32
C LEU A 606 -23.09 -22.32 4.87
N GLY A 607 -23.77 -21.86 5.93
CA GLY A 607 -24.96 -22.53 6.43
C GLY A 607 -26.13 -22.49 5.42
N PRO A 608 -27.07 -23.46 5.43
CA PRO A 608 -28.16 -23.51 4.45
C PRO A 608 -29.06 -22.26 4.50
N ASP A 609 -29.21 -21.67 5.69
CA ASP A 609 -30.02 -20.48 5.95
C ASP A 609 -29.14 -19.21 6.13
N ILE A 610 -27.96 -19.15 5.50
CA ILE A 610 -27.07 -17.97 5.60
C ILE A 610 -27.55 -16.81 4.73
N ALA A 611 -28.13 -17.13 3.57
CA ALA A 611 -28.69 -16.19 2.61
C ALA A 611 -29.93 -16.78 1.94
N LYS A 612 -30.82 -15.95 1.40
CA LYS A 612 -32.00 -16.38 0.62
C LYS A 612 -31.60 -17.20 -0.61
N LYS A 613 -30.48 -16.85 -1.26
CA LYS A 613 -29.90 -17.60 -2.38
C LYS A 613 -28.38 -17.63 -2.31
N ILE A 614 -27.81 -18.81 -2.59
CA ILE A 614 -26.38 -19.02 -2.82
C ILE A 614 -26.21 -19.55 -4.26
N VAL A 615 -25.18 -19.05 -4.95
CA VAL A 615 -24.71 -19.51 -6.26
C VAL A 615 -23.20 -19.59 -6.23
N HIS A 616 -22.65 -20.75 -6.61
CA HIS A 616 -21.22 -20.95 -6.74
C HIS A 616 -20.89 -21.50 -8.14
N LEU A 617 -20.31 -20.66 -9.01
CA LEU A 617 -19.89 -21.11 -10.33
C LEU A 617 -18.52 -21.79 -10.23
N VAL A 618 -18.44 -23.07 -10.64
CA VAL A 618 -17.28 -23.94 -10.39
C VAL A 618 -16.62 -24.38 -11.70
N ALA A 619 -15.30 -24.21 -11.77
CA ALA A 619 -14.50 -24.50 -12.96
C ALA A 619 -14.30 -26.02 -13.16
N LYS A 620 -15.01 -26.60 -14.14
CA LYS A 620 -14.97 -28.03 -14.54
C LYS A 620 -13.56 -28.51 -14.92
N ASN A 621 -12.73 -27.62 -15.45
CA ASN A 621 -11.46 -27.98 -16.08
C ASN A 621 -10.22 -27.49 -15.30
N GLU A 622 -10.40 -26.78 -14.18
CA GLU A 622 -9.32 -26.44 -13.26
C GLU A 622 -8.71 -27.70 -12.61
N ARG A 623 -7.38 -27.78 -12.55
CA ARG A 623 -6.61 -28.97 -12.15
C ARG A 623 -5.33 -28.66 -11.39
N ARG A 624 -4.97 -27.39 -11.21
CA ARG A 624 -3.74 -26.97 -10.55
C ARG A 624 -3.71 -27.42 -9.10
N TYR A 625 -2.55 -27.88 -8.65
CA TYR A 625 -2.31 -28.35 -7.28
C TYR A 625 -2.64 -27.27 -6.23
N ASN A 626 -2.36 -26.00 -6.52
CA ASN A 626 -2.57 -24.88 -5.58
C ASN A 626 -3.97 -24.24 -5.66
N PHE A 627 -4.84 -24.66 -6.57
CA PHE A 627 -6.18 -24.08 -6.78
C PHE A 627 -7.28 -25.03 -6.29
N SER A 628 -7.10 -25.57 -5.08
CA SER A 628 -8.05 -26.52 -4.47
C SER A 628 -9.39 -25.83 -4.23
N LEU A 629 -10.47 -26.43 -4.76
CA LEU A 629 -11.83 -25.91 -4.63
C LEU A 629 -12.30 -26.04 -3.18
N ASN A 630 -13.00 -25.03 -2.67
CA ASN A 630 -13.75 -25.12 -1.43
C ASN A 630 -15.23 -25.08 -1.82
N SER A 631 -15.89 -26.24 -1.81
CA SER A 631 -17.27 -26.38 -2.31
C SER A 631 -18.27 -25.53 -1.50
N ALA A 632 -19.40 -25.18 -2.10
CA ALA A 632 -20.60 -24.67 -1.45
C ALA A 632 -21.74 -25.73 -1.45
N GLY A 633 -21.40 -26.99 -1.71
CA GLY A 633 -22.32 -28.13 -1.71
C GLY A 633 -23.34 -28.02 -2.84
N ALA A 634 -24.63 -27.97 -2.48
CA ALA A 634 -25.73 -27.93 -3.44
C ALA A 634 -25.85 -26.61 -4.25
N ALA A 635 -25.04 -25.60 -3.93
CA ALA A 635 -24.95 -24.35 -4.69
C ALA A 635 -23.93 -24.40 -5.86
N ASP A 636 -23.14 -25.47 -5.98
CA ASP A 636 -22.08 -25.62 -7.00
C ASP A 636 -22.68 -25.89 -8.40
N ILE A 637 -22.53 -24.93 -9.32
CA ILE A 637 -22.88 -25.04 -10.74
C ILE A 637 -21.57 -25.25 -11.53
N ILE A 638 -21.35 -26.48 -11.99
CA ILE A 638 -20.10 -26.88 -12.67
C ILE A 638 -20.15 -26.48 -14.14
N LEU A 639 -19.24 -25.61 -14.58
CA LEU A 639 -19.23 -25.00 -15.92
C LEU A 639 -17.85 -25.17 -16.59
N PRO A 640 -17.78 -25.28 -17.94
CA PRO A 640 -16.54 -25.53 -18.66
C PRO A 640 -15.53 -24.38 -18.54
N GLY A 641 -14.24 -24.71 -18.51
CA GLY A 641 -13.16 -23.75 -18.30
C GLY A 641 -12.44 -23.91 -16.96
N VAL A 642 -11.39 -23.11 -16.80
CA VAL A 642 -10.52 -23.03 -15.62
C VAL A 642 -10.87 -21.81 -14.74
N HIS A 643 -10.22 -21.67 -13.59
CA HIS A 643 -10.51 -20.66 -12.56
C HIS A 643 -10.82 -19.25 -13.09
N SER A 644 -9.91 -18.69 -13.90
CA SER A 644 -10.03 -17.33 -14.46
C SER A 644 -10.82 -17.27 -15.78
N ASP A 645 -11.18 -18.41 -16.39
CA ASP A 645 -12.23 -18.40 -17.42
C ASP A 645 -13.58 -18.04 -16.78
N LEU A 646 -13.84 -18.50 -15.55
CA LEU A 646 -15.07 -18.21 -14.80
C LEU A 646 -15.02 -16.85 -14.10
N GLY A 647 -13.91 -16.53 -13.42
CA GLY A 647 -13.77 -15.30 -12.64
C GLY A 647 -13.33 -14.06 -13.42
N GLY A 648 -12.91 -14.20 -14.68
CA GLY A 648 -12.21 -13.13 -15.41
C GLY A 648 -10.76 -12.97 -14.94
N GLY A 649 -10.14 -11.84 -15.28
CA GLY A 649 -8.71 -11.59 -15.05
C GLY A 649 -7.81 -11.93 -16.25
N TYR A 650 -8.22 -12.88 -17.11
CA TYR A 650 -7.51 -13.15 -18.36
C TYR A 650 -7.69 -12.01 -19.37
N LEU A 651 -6.59 -11.61 -20.00
CA LEU A 651 -6.55 -10.62 -21.07
C LEU A 651 -7.53 -10.99 -22.21
N PRO A 652 -8.22 -10.02 -22.84
CA PRO A 652 -9.09 -10.25 -24.00
C PRO A 652 -8.44 -11.08 -25.11
N LYS A 653 -7.11 -10.96 -25.26
CA LYS A 653 -6.32 -11.69 -26.24
C LYS A 653 -4.91 -11.99 -25.69
N ALA A 654 -4.54 -13.26 -25.63
CA ALA A 654 -3.25 -13.73 -25.10
C ALA A 654 -2.58 -14.77 -26.02
N THR A 655 -1.24 -14.79 -26.06
CA THR A 655 -0.49 -15.91 -26.65
C THR A 655 -0.03 -16.86 -25.54
N GLU A 656 -0.83 -17.89 -25.29
CA GLU A 656 -0.51 -18.95 -24.34
C GLU A 656 0.73 -19.72 -24.78
N LYS A 657 1.73 -19.83 -23.90
CA LYS A 657 3.03 -20.50 -24.12
C LYS A 657 3.32 -21.38 -22.89
N VAL A 658 2.92 -22.65 -22.94
CA VAL A 658 2.82 -23.51 -21.75
C VAL A 658 3.47 -24.88 -21.93
N LEU A 659 4.20 -25.37 -20.92
CA LEU A 659 4.72 -26.73 -20.86
C LEU A 659 3.67 -27.68 -20.26
N ILE A 660 3.06 -28.55 -21.07
CA ILE A 660 1.99 -29.47 -20.61
C ILE A 660 2.55 -30.69 -19.88
N SER A 661 3.82 -31.05 -20.11
CA SER A 661 4.53 -32.10 -19.36
C SER A 661 5.66 -31.52 -18.50
N LYS A 662 5.92 -32.09 -17.32
CA LYS A 662 7.09 -31.71 -16.50
C LYS A 662 8.39 -31.81 -17.32
N PRO A 663 9.25 -30.78 -17.32
CA PRO A 663 10.58 -30.84 -17.93
C PRO A 663 11.37 -32.07 -17.47
N ARG A 664 11.86 -32.86 -18.44
CA ARG A 664 12.74 -34.00 -18.19
C ARG A 664 14.17 -33.59 -18.51
N ARG A 665 15.11 -33.78 -17.57
CA ARG A 665 16.55 -33.58 -17.81
C ARG A 665 17.22 -34.88 -18.24
N SER A 666 18.28 -34.78 -19.03
CA SER A 666 19.29 -35.83 -19.19
C SER A 666 20.65 -35.19 -19.45
N ASP A 667 21.70 -35.80 -18.91
CA ASP A 667 23.04 -35.26 -18.99
C ASP A 667 23.79 -36.00 -20.11
N VAL A 668 24.34 -35.25 -21.07
CA VAL A 668 25.01 -35.79 -22.28
C VAL A 668 26.33 -35.07 -22.55
N GLU A 669 27.16 -35.64 -23.42
CA GLU A 669 28.34 -34.94 -23.94
C GLU A 669 27.93 -33.69 -24.72
N ARG A 670 28.71 -32.62 -24.66
CA ARG A 670 28.39 -31.32 -25.31
C ARG A 670 28.14 -31.44 -26.83
N ARG A 671 28.75 -32.44 -27.49
CA ARG A 671 28.63 -32.73 -28.94
C ARG A 671 27.40 -33.55 -29.35
N SER A 672 26.72 -34.23 -28.42
CA SER A 672 25.52 -35.03 -28.74
C SER A 672 24.35 -34.13 -29.16
N MET A 673 23.46 -34.61 -30.02
CA MET A 673 22.26 -33.86 -30.38
C MET A 673 21.20 -33.96 -29.27
N ALA A 674 20.41 -32.91 -29.04
CA ALA A 674 19.31 -32.94 -28.07
C ALA A 674 18.32 -34.11 -28.33
N THR A 675 18.13 -34.48 -29.60
CA THR A 675 17.28 -35.59 -30.04
C THR A 675 17.79 -36.99 -29.65
N GLU A 676 19.08 -37.12 -29.30
CA GLU A 676 19.67 -38.38 -28.85
C GLU A 676 19.44 -38.63 -27.36
N ALA A 677 19.17 -37.58 -26.59
CA ALA A 677 19.04 -37.62 -25.13
C ALA A 677 17.81 -38.43 -24.68
N ASN A 678 17.91 -39.05 -23.49
CA ASN A 678 16.81 -39.83 -22.93
C ASN A 678 15.60 -38.96 -22.55
N SER A 679 15.85 -37.72 -22.11
CA SER A 679 14.81 -36.71 -21.86
C SER A 679 13.91 -36.49 -23.08
N TYR A 680 14.49 -36.32 -24.27
CA TYR A 680 13.74 -36.15 -25.52
C TYR A 680 12.92 -37.40 -25.87
N LYS A 681 13.50 -38.59 -25.73
CA LYS A 681 12.81 -39.87 -26.00
C LYS A 681 11.63 -40.11 -25.05
N LEU A 682 11.75 -39.70 -23.78
CA LEU A 682 10.65 -39.74 -22.81
C LEU A 682 9.60 -38.66 -23.09
N ALA A 683 10.00 -37.44 -23.46
CA ALA A 683 9.07 -36.39 -23.88
C ALA A 683 8.29 -36.80 -25.16
N GLN A 684 8.90 -37.55 -26.09
CA GLN A 684 8.21 -38.18 -27.22
C GLN A 684 7.20 -39.29 -26.83
N GLN A 685 7.25 -39.81 -25.61
CA GLN A 685 6.22 -40.71 -25.07
C GLN A 685 5.10 -39.90 -24.42
N ASP A 686 5.46 -38.86 -23.66
CA ASP A 686 4.47 -37.92 -23.10
C ASP A 686 3.68 -37.19 -24.20
N LEU A 687 4.32 -36.79 -25.32
CA LEU A 687 3.63 -36.12 -26.43
C LEU A 687 2.48 -36.97 -26.96
N ARG A 688 2.75 -38.24 -27.28
CA ARG A 688 1.73 -39.18 -27.77
C ARG A 688 0.62 -39.39 -26.74
N ARG A 689 0.98 -39.67 -25.49
CA ARG A 689 0.00 -39.82 -24.39
C ARG A 689 -0.89 -38.59 -24.21
N ILE A 690 -0.34 -37.38 -24.30
CA ILE A 690 -1.09 -36.12 -24.13
C ILE A 690 -1.93 -35.82 -25.37
N GLN A 691 -1.41 -36.10 -26.58
CA GLN A 691 -2.18 -36.04 -27.83
C GLN A 691 -3.38 -36.99 -27.78
N ASP A 692 -3.20 -38.24 -27.34
CA ASP A 692 -4.30 -39.20 -27.16
C ASP A 692 -5.33 -38.71 -26.11
N GLN A 693 -4.85 -38.12 -25.00
CA GLN A 693 -5.70 -37.58 -23.93
C GLN A 693 -6.45 -36.28 -24.30
N MET A 694 -5.94 -35.51 -25.27
CA MET A 694 -6.53 -34.23 -25.71
C MET A 694 -7.06 -34.28 -27.15
N ALA A 695 -7.13 -35.46 -27.77
CA ALA A 695 -7.51 -35.64 -29.18
C ALA A 695 -8.87 -35.01 -29.54
N GLN A 696 -9.84 -35.04 -28.61
CA GLN A 696 -11.16 -34.43 -28.79
C GLN A 696 -11.16 -32.89 -28.88
N TYR A 697 -10.04 -32.25 -28.51
CA TYR A 697 -9.86 -30.79 -28.52
C TYR A 697 -8.96 -30.31 -29.68
N ASP A 698 -8.28 -31.23 -30.38
CA ASP A 698 -7.42 -30.93 -31.54
C ASP A 698 -6.49 -29.71 -31.29
N LEU A 699 -5.71 -29.80 -30.21
CA LEU A 699 -4.78 -28.76 -29.76
C LEU A 699 -3.41 -28.94 -30.42
N SER A 700 -2.81 -27.83 -30.84
CA SER A 700 -1.42 -27.83 -31.31
C SER A 700 -0.46 -28.15 -30.15
N LEU A 701 0.19 -29.30 -30.25
CA LEU A 701 1.15 -29.82 -29.26
C LEU A 701 2.48 -30.14 -29.93
N GLU A 702 3.56 -29.62 -29.38
CA GLU A 702 4.92 -29.72 -29.93
C GLU A 702 5.92 -30.20 -28.85
N LEU A 703 7.16 -30.45 -29.27
CA LEU A 703 8.28 -30.77 -28.37
C LEU A 703 9.25 -29.60 -28.31
N ARG A 704 9.40 -29.00 -27.13
CA ARG A 704 10.43 -28.00 -26.84
C ARG A 704 11.61 -28.66 -26.15
N THR A 705 12.80 -28.28 -26.59
CA THR A 705 14.08 -28.67 -26.00
C THR A 705 14.93 -27.44 -25.74
N TRP A 706 15.76 -27.50 -24.70
CA TRP A 706 16.78 -26.49 -24.44
C TRP A 706 18.01 -27.14 -23.79
N GLU A 707 19.16 -26.49 -23.95
CA GLU A 707 20.45 -27.02 -23.54
C GLU A 707 21.14 -26.08 -22.54
N VAL A 708 21.67 -26.64 -21.45
CA VAL A 708 22.46 -25.89 -20.46
C VAL A 708 23.84 -26.52 -20.36
N ASN A 709 24.87 -25.78 -20.79
CA ASN A 709 26.25 -26.24 -20.73
C ASN A 709 26.78 -26.24 -19.29
N PHE A 710 27.41 -27.34 -18.89
CA PHE A 710 28.13 -27.42 -17.62
C PHE A 710 29.47 -28.15 -17.79
N ASN A 711 30.34 -28.02 -16.80
CA ASN A 711 31.57 -28.81 -16.72
C ASN A 711 31.39 -29.81 -15.57
N SER A 712 31.77 -31.06 -15.82
CA SER A 712 31.74 -32.11 -14.80
C SER A 712 32.57 -31.70 -13.58
N MET A 713 32.02 -31.88 -12.37
CA MET A 713 32.75 -31.65 -11.11
C MET A 713 33.59 -32.85 -10.67
N ASP A 714 33.49 -33.97 -11.39
CA ASP A 714 34.27 -35.17 -11.09
C ASP A 714 35.77 -34.91 -11.36
N ARG A 715 36.64 -35.48 -10.51
CA ARG A 715 38.09 -35.24 -10.59
C ARG A 715 38.72 -35.96 -11.77
N ASP A 716 38.23 -37.14 -12.09
CA ASP A 716 38.79 -38.02 -13.12
C ASP A 716 38.09 -37.86 -14.49
N ASP A 717 36.82 -37.42 -14.51
CA ASP A 717 36.09 -37.09 -15.73
C ASP A 717 35.83 -35.58 -15.85
N ARG A 718 36.69 -34.91 -16.62
CA ARG A 718 36.58 -33.48 -16.99
C ARG A 718 35.91 -33.25 -18.36
N THR A 719 35.17 -34.23 -18.91
CA THR A 719 34.53 -34.05 -20.22
C THR A 719 33.53 -32.88 -20.21
N PRO A 720 33.49 -32.04 -21.27
CA PRO A 720 32.48 -31.00 -21.39
C PRO A 720 31.10 -31.61 -21.65
N LYS A 721 30.17 -31.37 -20.73
CA LYS A 721 28.81 -31.93 -20.76
C LYS A 721 27.77 -30.81 -20.97
N LYS A 722 26.53 -31.22 -21.18
CA LYS A 722 25.34 -30.36 -21.17
C LYS A 722 24.14 -31.13 -20.61
N HIS A 723 23.28 -30.40 -19.93
CA HIS A 723 21.93 -30.86 -19.60
C HIS A 723 21.05 -30.60 -20.83
N VAL A 724 20.40 -31.65 -21.35
CA VAL A 724 19.34 -31.53 -22.36
C VAL A 724 18.00 -31.68 -21.64
N TYR A 725 17.24 -30.61 -21.64
CA TYR A 725 15.86 -30.59 -21.16
C TYR A 725 14.90 -30.82 -22.33
N ALA A 726 13.81 -31.55 -22.08
CA ALA A 726 12.73 -31.74 -23.05
C ALA A 726 11.37 -31.74 -22.35
N ALA A 727 10.38 -31.14 -23.01
CA ALA A 727 8.99 -31.11 -22.58
C ALA A 727 8.02 -31.03 -23.78
N VAL A 728 6.81 -31.53 -23.59
CA VAL A 728 5.64 -31.22 -24.42
C VAL A 728 5.17 -29.81 -24.10
N SER A 729 4.88 -29.01 -25.11
CA SER A 729 4.28 -27.68 -24.95
C SER A 729 3.10 -27.46 -25.89
N SER A 730 2.29 -26.46 -25.55
CA SER A 730 1.39 -25.81 -26.51
C SER A 730 1.81 -24.34 -26.65
N GLN A 731 1.72 -23.83 -27.87
CA GLN A 731 1.79 -22.40 -28.17
C GLN A 731 0.61 -22.05 -29.08
N ARG A 732 -0.27 -21.16 -28.62
CA ARG A 732 -1.51 -20.78 -29.32
C ARG A 732 -2.03 -19.42 -28.90
N GLU A 733 -3.01 -18.92 -29.64
CA GLU A 733 -3.79 -17.73 -29.28
C GLU A 733 -5.04 -18.16 -28.49
N VAL A 734 -5.33 -17.47 -27.38
CA VAL A 734 -6.50 -17.72 -26.50
C VAL A 734 -7.14 -16.37 -26.16
N ARG A 735 -8.46 -16.36 -25.92
CA ARG A 735 -9.25 -15.15 -25.64
C ARG A 735 -10.12 -15.34 -24.39
N SER A 736 -10.50 -14.26 -23.73
CA SER A 736 -11.18 -14.32 -22.42
C SER A 736 -12.70 -14.10 -22.42
N GLU A 737 -13.37 -13.95 -23.58
CA GLU A 737 -14.81 -13.62 -23.64
C GLU A 737 -15.72 -14.74 -23.12
N LEU A 738 -15.22 -15.95 -22.90
CA LEU A 738 -15.93 -16.98 -22.15
C LEU A 738 -16.26 -16.52 -20.71
N SER A 739 -15.42 -15.66 -20.11
CA SER A 739 -15.74 -15.00 -18.84
C SER A 739 -16.97 -14.09 -18.93
N LEU A 740 -17.24 -13.49 -20.09
CA LEU A 740 -18.42 -12.64 -20.31
C LEU A 740 -19.72 -13.45 -20.46
N VAL A 741 -19.63 -14.77 -20.67
CA VAL A 741 -20.77 -15.71 -20.53
C VAL A 741 -21.06 -15.94 -19.04
N TYR A 742 -20.04 -16.14 -18.22
CA TYR A 742 -20.21 -16.38 -16.77
C TYR A 742 -20.58 -15.12 -15.99
N LEU A 743 -20.17 -13.94 -16.45
CA LEU A 743 -20.70 -12.65 -16.02
C LEU A 743 -22.23 -12.60 -16.17
N ARG A 744 -22.73 -12.92 -17.38
CA ARG A 744 -24.16 -12.97 -17.69
C ARG A 744 -24.87 -14.00 -16.82
N ILE A 745 -24.33 -15.21 -16.69
CA ILE A 745 -24.94 -16.28 -15.87
C ILE A 745 -25.07 -15.85 -14.39
N MET A 746 -24.05 -15.22 -13.81
CA MET A 746 -24.13 -14.71 -12.44
C MET A 746 -25.14 -13.54 -12.33
N ARG A 747 -25.16 -12.63 -13.32
CA ARG A 747 -26.15 -11.53 -13.39
C ARG A 747 -27.58 -12.07 -13.43
N GLU A 748 -27.92 -12.96 -14.35
CA GLU A 748 -29.28 -13.47 -14.49
C GLU A 748 -29.72 -14.27 -13.25
N LEU A 749 -28.83 -15.09 -12.67
CA LEU A 749 -29.12 -15.80 -11.41
C LEU A 749 -29.38 -14.84 -10.23
N ALA A 750 -28.69 -13.71 -10.21
CA ALA A 750 -28.87 -12.67 -9.20
C ALA A 750 -30.16 -11.85 -9.43
N VAL A 751 -30.46 -11.47 -10.68
CA VAL A 751 -31.68 -10.74 -11.05
C VAL A 751 -32.93 -11.61 -10.85
N GLU A 752 -32.87 -12.92 -11.13
CA GLU A 752 -33.92 -13.89 -10.74
C GLU A 752 -34.09 -14.01 -9.20
N ASN A 753 -33.27 -13.33 -8.39
CA ASN A 753 -33.32 -13.27 -6.92
C ASN A 753 -33.30 -11.82 -6.37
N ASP A 754 -33.84 -10.87 -7.13
CA ASP A 754 -34.10 -9.46 -6.75
C ASP A 754 -32.84 -8.58 -6.56
N VAL A 755 -31.70 -8.97 -7.14
CA VAL A 755 -30.46 -8.17 -7.09
C VAL A 755 -30.46 -7.06 -8.16
N PRO A 756 -30.19 -5.79 -7.81
CA PRO A 756 -30.33 -4.64 -8.71
C PRO A 756 -29.13 -4.48 -9.67
N PHE A 757 -29.04 -5.35 -10.68
CA PHE A 757 -28.07 -5.19 -11.78
C PHE A 757 -28.69 -4.52 -13.01
N GLY A 758 -28.06 -3.47 -13.51
CA GLY A 758 -28.35 -2.86 -14.81
C GLY A 758 -28.15 -3.83 -15.98
N GLU A 759 -28.67 -3.49 -17.16
CA GLU A 759 -28.58 -4.33 -18.36
C GLU A 759 -27.20 -4.28 -19.00
N ILE A 760 -26.73 -5.42 -19.52
CA ILE A 760 -25.48 -5.48 -20.29
C ILE A 760 -25.74 -5.02 -21.72
N SER A 761 -25.30 -3.81 -22.06
CA SER A 761 -25.44 -3.25 -23.40
C SER A 761 -24.78 -4.13 -24.47
N ALA A 762 -25.56 -4.58 -25.46
CA ALA A 762 -25.04 -5.31 -26.62
C ALA A 762 -24.11 -4.45 -27.52
N ASN A 763 -24.09 -3.13 -27.31
CA ASN A 763 -23.23 -2.19 -28.04
C ASN A 763 -21.91 -1.87 -27.32
N ASP A 764 -21.68 -2.39 -26.10
CA ASP A 764 -20.39 -2.22 -25.41
C ASP A 764 -19.35 -3.24 -25.92
N PRO A 765 -18.28 -2.81 -26.62
CA PRO A 765 -17.26 -3.72 -27.14
C PRO A 765 -16.44 -4.42 -26.04
N ARG A 766 -16.49 -3.97 -24.78
CA ARG A 766 -15.85 -4.65 -23.63
C ARG A 766 -16.67 -5.81 -23.09
N LEU A 767 -17.99 -5.82 -23.32
CA LEU A 767 -18.93 -6.80 -22.77
C LEU A 767 -19.64 -7.65 -23.84
N ALA A 768 -19.54 -7.26 -25.12
CA ALA A 768 -20.08 -8.02 -26.26
C ALA A 768 -19.49 -9.44 -26.36
N LEU A 769 -20.30 -10.40 -26.81
CA LEU A 769 -19.84 -11.76 -27.12
C LEU A 769 -19.50 -11.89 -28.61
N PRO A 770 -18.44 -12.63 -28.98
CA PRO A 770 -18.26 -13.12 -30.33
C PRO A 770 -19.42 -14.05 -30.72
N THR A 771 -19.94 -13.95 -31.94
CA THR A 771 -21.12 -14.71 -32.38
C THR A 771 -20.96 -16.23 -32.35
N GLU A 772 -19.72 -16.73 -32.35
CA GLU A 772 -19.42 -18.16 -32.17
C GLU A 772 -19.58 -18.66 -30.71
N LEU A 773 -19.81 -17.75 -29.75
CA LEU A 773 -20.20 -18.06 -28.38
C LEU A 773 -21.71 -17.94 -28.12
N ASP A 774 -22.53 -17.41 -29.03
CA ASP A 774 -23.96 -17.13 -28.75
C ASP A 774 -24.74 -18.41 -28.37
N GLU A 775 -24.73 -19.44 -29.23
CA GLU A 775 -25.41 -20.73 -28.97
C GLU A 775 -24.81 -21.47 -27.76
N ILE A 776 -23.54 -21.21 -27.44
CA ILE A 776 -22.85 -21.77 -26.27
C ILE A 776 -23.31 -21.06 -25.00
N SER A 777 -23.44 -19.74 -25.05
CA SER A 777 -23.96 -18.88 -23.98
C SER A 777 -25.41 -19.24 -23.64
N GLU A 778 -26.28 -19.38 -24.64
CA GLU A 778 -27.67 -19.82 -24.46
C GLU A 778 -27.76 -21.17 -23.72
N LYS A 779 -26.93 -22.14 -24.10
CA LYS A 779 -26.91 -23.48 -23.48
C LYS A 779 -26.38 -23.48 -22.06
N LEU A 780 -25.28 -22.76 -21.80
CA LEU A 780 -24.71 -22.63 -20.46
C LEU A 780 -25.64 -21.86 -19.52
N MET A 781 -26.32 -20.82 -20.04
CA MET A 781 -27.38 -20.10 -19.34
C MET A 781 -28.57 -21.01 -19.02
N ALA A 782 -29.09 -21.74 -20.01
CA ALA A 782 -30.21 -22.66 -19.80
C ALA A 782 -29.86 -23.76 -18.78
N TYR A 783 -28.62 -24.25 -18.76
CA TYR A 783 -28.15 -25.19 -17.74
C TYR A 783 -28.06 -24.55 -16.35
N ALA A 784 -27.41 -23.38 -16.22
CA ALA A 784 -27.21 -22.71 -14.93
C ALA A 784 -28.53 -22.24 -14.29
N LEU A 785 -29.49 -21.78 -15.09
CA LEU A 785 -30.84 -21.41 -14.63
C LEU A 785 -31.76 -22.65 -14.43
N GLY A 786 -31.23 -23.87 -14.48
CA GLY A 786 -31.99 -25.12 -14.27
C GLY A 786 -33.01 -25.48 -15.37
N LYS A 787 -33.08 -24.67 -16.44
CA LYS A 787 -33.96 -24.83 -17.60
C LYS A 787 -33.54 -26.03 -18.47
N SER A 788 -32.28 -26.48 -18.35
CA SER A 788 -31.76 -27.76 -18.85
C SER A 788 -31.11 -28.58 -17.73
N LYS A 789 -31.23 -29.92 -17.80
CA LYS A 789 -30.53 -30.84 -16.87
C LYS A 789 -29.06 -31.09 -17.22
N THR A 790 -28.62 -30.69 -18.41
CA THR A 790 -27.25 -30.89 -18.89
C THR A 790 -26.76 -29.69 -19.70
N ILE A 791 -25.44 -29.52 -19.76
CA ILE A 791 -24.76 -28.43 -20.48
C ILE A 791 -25.08 -28.43 -22.00
N GLY A 792 -25.43 -29.57 -22.61
CA GLY A 792 -25.99 -29.63 -23.97
C GLY A 792 -25.07 -29.22 -25.14
N LEU A 793 -23.79 -28.94 -24.87
CA LEU A 793 -22.80 -28.61 -25.91
C LEU A 793 -22.50 -29.83 -26.79
N THR A 794 -22.28 -29.57 -28.08
CA THR A 794 -21.80 -30.58 -29.03
C THR A 794 -20.29 -30.79 -28.89
N LEU A 795 -19.75 -31.87 -29.46
CA LEU A 795 -18.29 -32.09 -29.52
C LEU A 795 -17.58 -30.94 -30.24
N GLN A 796 -18.19 -30.37 -31.28
CA GLN A 796 -17.65 -29.21 -32.01
C GLN A 796 -17.63 -27.94 -31.14
N GLN A 797 -18.60 -27.78 -30.23
CA GLN A 797 -18.65 -26.65 -29.30
C GLN A 797 -17.67 -26.82 -28.13
N GLU A 798 -17.51 -28.03 -27.57
CA GLU A 798 -16.44 -28.30 -26.59
C GLU A 798 -15.05 -28.15 -27.24
N GLN A 799 -14.87 -28.58 -28.50
CA GLN A 799 -13.64 -28.37 -29.28
C GLN A 799 -13.36 -26.87 -29.50
N LEU A 800 -14.35 -26.08 -29.95
CA LEU A 800 -14.19 -24.64 -30.15
C LEU A 800 -13.79 -23.91 -28.86
N LEU A 801 -14.47 -24.21 -27.75
CA LEU A 801 -14.12 -23.69 -26.43
C LEU A 801 -12.68 -24.01 -26.07
N PHE A 802 -12.26 -25.27 -26.21
CA PHE A 802 -10.89 -25.66 -25.90
C PHE A 802 -9.85 -25.07 -26.84
N GLN A 803 -10.14 -24.89 -28.13
CA GLN A 803 -9.19 -24.32 -29.08
C GLN A 803 -8.96 -22.82 -28.87
N ARG A 804 -9.98 -22.05 -28.47
CA ARG A 804 -9.91 -20.56 -28.44
C ARG A 804 -10.14 -19.87 -27.10
N TYR A 805 -10.83 -20.48 -26.14
CA TYR A 805 -11.39 -19.76 -24.99
C TYR A 805 -11.08 -20.34 -23.61
N VAL A 806 -10.88 -21.67 -23.51
CA VAL A 806 -10.48 -22.33 -22.26
C VAL A 806 -8.96 -22.31 -22.15
N HIS A 807 -8.41 -21.75 -21.07
CA HIS A 807 -6.96 -21.67 -20.86
C HIS A 807 -6.38 -22.95 -20.25
N LEU A 808 -5.15 -23.30 -20.62
CA LEU A 808 -4.40 -24.45 -20.10
C LEU A 808 -3.66 -24.06 -18.81
N SER A 809 -4.45 -23.75 -17.78
CA SER A 809 -3.94 -23.27 -16.50
C SER A 809 -3.04 -24.28 -15.79
N ASP A 810 -3.29 -25.59 -15.92
CA ASP A 810 -2.44 -26.63 -15.34
C ASP A 810 -1.22 -26.94 -16.22
N ASN A 811 -0.09 -26.31 -15.89
CA ASN A 811 1.15 -26.38 -16.67
C ASN A 811 2.43 -26.36 -15.80
N TRP A 812 3.52 -26.81 -16.42
CA TRP A 812 4.85 -26.93 -15.84
C TRP A 812 5.77 -25.79 -16.27
N ASN A 813 5.24 -24.59 -16.46
CA ASN A 813 6.07 -23.38 -16.49
C ASN A 813 6.64 -23.17 -15.08
N ALA A 814 7.95 -22.95 -14.99
CA ALA A 814 8.60 -22.58 -13.73
C ALA A 814 8.46 -21.07 -13.48
N ALA A 815 8.59 -20.65 -12.22
CA ALA A 815 8.74 -19.23 -11.87
C ALA A 815 9.90 -18.57 -12.66
N LYS A 816 9.74 -17.28 -12.98
CA LYS A 816 10.56 -16.53 -13.95
C LYS A 816 12.07 -16.71 -13.70
N GLY A 817 12.76 -17.32 -14.66
CA GLY A 817 14.21 -17.59 -14.61
C GLY A 817 14.64 -18.95 -14.01
N LEU A 818 13.71 -19.74 -13.46
CA LEU A 818 14.02 -21.00 -12.75
C LEU A 818 13.74 -22.28 -13.57
N ASN A 819 13.58 -22.15 -14.89
CA ASN A 819 13.21 -23.20 -15.86
C ASN A 819 14.09 -24.47 -15.84
N ASN A 820 15.25 -24.44 -15.19
CA ASN A 820 16.22 -25.53 -15.14
C ASN A 820 16.16 -26.37 -13.84
N SER A 821 15.24 -26.05 -12.92
CA SER A 821 15.19 -26.68 -11.59
C SER A 821 14.31 -27.94 -11.53
N ASP A 822 14.77 -28.94 -10.78
CA ASP A 822 14.00 -30.18 -10.52
C ASP A 822 12.91 -30.00 -9.43
N LEU A 823 13.03 -28.93 -8.61
CA LEU A 823 12.24 -28.70 -7.39
C LEU A 823 10.76 -28.45 -7.70
N GLY A 824 9.90 -29.37 -7.26
CA GLY A 824 8.46 -29.37 -7.56
C GLY A 824 7.66 -28.16 -7.04
N ILE A 825 8.21 -27.35 -6.13
CA ILE A 825 7.57 -26.14 -5.58
C ILE A 825 7.65 -24.93 -6.53
N LEU A 826 8.60 -24.93 -7.47
CA LEU A 826 8.83 -23.79 -8.39
C LEU A 826 7.89 -23.80 -9.61
N PHE A 827 7.05 -24.83 -9.73
CA PHE A 827 6.01 -24.97 -10.75
C PHE A 827 4.66 -24.60 -10.13
N ILE A 828 4.41 -23.29 -9.98
CA ILE A 828 3.25 -22.75 -9.23
C ILE A 828 1.92 -23.25 -9.83
N ASN A 829 1.86 -23.35 -11.15
CA ASN A 829 0.70 -23.81 -11.93
C ASN A 829 0.69 -25.33 -12.21
N ARG A 830 1.51 -26.15 -11.51
CA ARG A 830 1.56 -27.60 -11.78
C ARG A 830 0.17 -28.26 -11.62
N PRO A 831 -0.20 -29.23 -12.48
CA PRO A 831 -1.36 -30.08 -12.23
C PRO A 831 -1.22 -30.85 -10.91
N ASN A 832 -2.36 -31.24 -10.33
CA ASN A 832 -2.40 -32.20 -9.23
C ASN A 832 -1.99 -33.61 -9.71
N ASP A 833 -1.43 -34.43 -8.82
CA ASP A 833 -0.76 -35.69 -9.19
C ASP A 833 -1.68 -36.69 -9.91
N ASN A 834 -2.99 -36.63 -9.64
CA ASN A 834 -4.02 -37.48 -10.25
C ASN A 834 -4.73 -36.84 -11.47
N LEU A 835 -4.31 -35.66 -11.94
CA LEU A 835 -5.00 -34.84 -12.96
C LEU A 835 -6.46 -34.47 -12.61
N LEU A 836 -6.83 -34.58 -11.34
CA LEU A 836 -8.12 -34.20 -10.77
C LEU A 836 -7.91 -33.07 -9.74
N ARG A 837 -8.83 -32.11 -9.72
CA ARG A 837 -8.83 -31.04 -8.72
C ARG A 837 -9.08 -31.61 -7.33
N THR A 838 -8.34 -31.13 -6.33
CA THR A 838 -8.72 -31.35 -4.92
C THR A 838 -9.95 -30.49 -4.62
N VAL A 839 -10.96 -31.09 -3.99
CA VAL A 839 -12.20 -30.43 -3.58
C VAL A 839 -12.39 -30.66 -2.09
N HIS A 840 -12.41 -29.58 -1.33
CA HIS A 840 -12.77 -29.56 0.09
C HIS A 840 -14.29 -29.34 0.23
N PRO A 841 -14.93 -29.97 1.23
CA PRO A 841 -16.35 -29.78 1.51
C PRO A 841 -16.65 -28.35 2.01
N ASN A 842 -17.94 -28.05 2.19
CA ASN A 842 -18.43 -26.82 2.82
C ASN A 842 -18.44 -27.00 4.35
N GLU A 843 -17.26 -26.97 4.96
CA GLU A 843 -16.96 -27.21 6.39
C GLU A 843 -16.12 -26.07 6.99
#